data_AF-A0A6P5YG09-F1
#
_entry.id   AF-A0A6P5YG09-F1
#
_cell.length_a   1.000
_cell.length_b   1.000
_cell.length_c   1.000
_cell.angle_alpha   90.00
_cell.angle_beta   90.00
_cell.angle_gamma   90.00
#
_symmetry.space_group_name_H-M   'P 1'
#
loop_
_entity.id
_entity.type
_entity.pdbx_description
1 polymer ?
#
loop_
_entity_poly.entity_id
_entity_poly.type
_entity_poly.pdbx_seq_one_letter_code
_entity_poly.pdbx_strand_id
1 'polypeptide(L)'
;MAKFLALMILLSFWGSFISGQKPGLDAPYRIHTLFSVECQNYFDWQTVGFMHSFKKAQQPGPVTRLLSCTKEEKKNYKGMDLAPTLEVPSMSKHPKTGDWYPAINKPAGIVHWLKHSKDAQNVDWVVILDADMILRGPIIPWELGAEKGRPVAAYYGYLVGCDNILAKLHTKHPELCNKVGGLLAMHIDDLRVLAPLWLSKTEEVREDRAHWATNITGDIYGKGWISEMYGYSFGAAEAGLRHKINDDLMIYPGYTPRPGVEPILLHYGLPFSVGNWSFSKLDHHEDGIVYECGRFFPEPPYPREVKLMESDPNKRRGLFLSIECINTMNEGLLLQHARNGCPKPKWSKYLSFLKSKTFAELTQPKLLTPHRIQTEVAEEGKEINEAIRQYPKIHTLFSTECTPYFDWQTVGFMHSFHLSGQSGNITRLLSCTDEDLKEYKGHDLAPTHYVPSMSLHPLTGDWYPAINKPAAVVHWLNHVNIDAEYIVILDADMILRGPITPWEFKAARGRPVSTPYEYLIGCDNELAKLHTRHPEACDKVGGVIIMHIDDLREFALLWLLKTEEVRADKAHYATNITGDIYQSGWISEMYGYSFGAAELKLRHHISSEILIYPGYVPEPGVNYRVFHYGLEFKVGNWSFDKANWREVDLVNRCWATFPDPPDPSTLEQADENLLQRDLLSIECVKTLNEALRLHHKRRNCPDPTTLSDPKLDTIKDVTSSRKFGRFAGNDDMRSNPVPRNHSQESSLPKVADRLFSTLRFWIILLWVFSGLGFMLVMLVVFSGYKGKGSSKGKSNKNRRRSYTGFLKMNIGDRQTRKSEVSL
;
A
#
# COMPACT_ATOMS: atom_id res chain seq x y z
N MET A 1 5.31 -71.63 -20.61
CA MET A 1 6.18 -70.42 -20.62
C MET A 1 5.42 -69.12 -20.83
N ALA A 2 4.65 -68.91 -21.90
CA ALA A 2 3.99 -67.61 -22.21
C ALA A 2 3.29 -66.89 -21.02
N LYS A 3 2.47 -67.60 -20.21
CA LYS A 3 1.81 -67.00 -19.03
C LYS A 3 2.77 -66.50 -17.94
N PHE A 4 3.97 -67.08 -17.84
CA PHE A 4 5.02 -66.66 -16.90
C PHE A 4 5.75 -65.41 -17.39
N LEU A 5 5.98 -65.32 -18.71
CA LEU A 5 6.55 -64.14 -19.35
C LEU A 5 5.61 -62.93 -19.23
N ALA A 6 4.31 -63.13 -19.43
CA ALA A 6 3.30 -62.09 -19.22
C ALA A 6 3.26 -61.58 -17.76
N LEU A 7 3.44 -62.47 -16.78
CA LEU A 7 3.48 -62.09 -15.36
C LEU A 7 4.76 -61.28 -15.03
N MET A 8 5.91 -61.66 -15.59
CA MET A 8 7.16 -60.90 -15.45
C MET A 8 7.05 -59.49 -16.06
N ILE A 9 6.42 -59.36 -17.24
CA ILE A 9 6.19 -58.06 -17.89
C ILE A 9 5.26 -57.19 -17.03
N LEU A 10 4.17 -57.73 -16.50
CA LEU A 10 3.27 -57.02 -15.58
C LEU A 10 3.98 -56.57 -14.29
N LEU A 11 4.86 -57.41 -13.73
CA LEU A 11 5.66 -57.06 -12.55
C LEU A 11 6.68 -55.95 -12.86
N SER A 12 7.33 -55.95 -14.03
CA SER A 12 8.19 -54.84 -14.44
C SER A 12 7.43 -53.53 -14.60
N PHE A 13 6.19 -53.57 -15.12
CA PHE A 13 5.33 -52.38 -15.25
C PHE A 13 4.86 -51.83 -13.90
N TRP A 14 4.74 -52.67 -12.86
CA TRP A 14 4.45 -52.19 -11.49
C TRP A 14 5.69 -51.65 -10.77
N GLY A 15 6.89 -52.19 -11.02
CA GLY A 15 8.13 -51.61 -10.50
C GLY A 15 8.35 -50.15 -10.93
N SER A 16 8.01 -49.83 -12.18
CA SER A 16 8.08 -48.47 -12.72
C SER A 16 7.05 -47.48 -12.17
N PHE A 17 6.02 -47.92 -11.44
CA PHE A 17 5.00 -47.02 -10.87
C PHE A 17 5.35 -46.50 -9.46
N ILE A 18 6.47 -46.95 -8.87
CA ILE A 18 6.95 -46.52 -7.55
C ILE A 18 8.02 -45.41 -7.66
N SER A 19 8.70 -45.28 -8.80
CA SER A 19 9.49 -44.09 -9.15
C SER A 19 8.66 -43.14 -10.00
N GLY A 20 8.48 -41.89 -9.58
CA GLY A 20 7.69 -40.86 -10.27
C GLY A 20 8.34 -40.28 -11.54
N GLN A 21 9.33 -40.95 -12.14
CA GLN A 21 10.03 -40.46 -13.33
C GLN A 21 9.31 -40.85 -14.62
N LYS A 22 8.85 -39.84 -15.37
CA LYS A 22 8.59 -39.99 -16.81
C LYS A 22 9.95 -40.15 -17.51
N PRO A 23 10.20 -41.24 -18.28
CA PRO A 23 11.39 -41.30 -19.12
C PRO A 23 11.23 -40.33 -20.30
N GLY A 24 12.11 -39.32 -20.41
CA GLY A 24 12.10 -38.42 -21.58
C GLY A 24 12.75 -37.04 -21.39
N LEU A 25 12.87 -36.53 -20.17
CA LEU A 25 13.70 -35.34 -19.87
C LEU A 25 14.42 -35.55 -18.53
N ASP A 26 15.75 -35.69 -18.58
CA ASP A 26 16.57 -35.38 -17.41
C ASP A 26 16.60 -33.85 -17.25
N ALA A 27 16.24 -33.36 -16.05
CA ALA A 27 16.31 -31.93 -15.75
C ALA A 27 17.78 -31.47 -15.79
N PRO A 28 18.09 -30.28 -16.35
CA PRO A 28 19.47 -29.85 -16.56
C PRO A 28 20.26 -29.63 -15.26
N TYR A 29 19.57 -29.48 -14.12
CA TYR A 29 20.15 -29.30 -12.79
C TYR A 29 19.35 -30.05 -11.72
N ARG A 30 20.00 -30.39 -10.61
CA ARG A 30 19.43 -31.15 -9.49
C ARG A 30 18.79 -30.20 -8.48
N ILE A 31 17.49 -30.37 -8.24
CA ILE A 31 16.71 -29.65 -7.22
C ILE A 31 16.62 -30.50 -5.95
N HIS A 32 16.68 -29.87 -4.77
CA HIS A 32 16.31 -30.47 -3.48
C HIS A 32 15.38 -29.55 -2.70
N THR A 33 14.28 -30.07 -2.14
CA THR A 33 13.35 -29.28 -1.31
C THR A 33 13.57 -29.51 0.18
N LEU A 34 13.57 -28.44 0.98
CA LEU A 34 13.73 -28.47 2.44
C LEU A 34 12.53 -27.80 3.12
N PHE A 35 12.10 -28.36 4.26
CA PHE A 35 11.17 -27.71 5.18
C PHE A 35 11.51 -28.09 6.63
N SER A 36 11.28 -27.18 7.57
CA SER A 36 11.67 -27.34 8.99
C SER A 36 10.45 -27.56 9.89
N VAL A 37 10.59 -28.44 10.88
CA VAL A 37 9.53 -28.82 11.84
C VAL A 37 10.11 -29.21 13.21
N GLU A 38 9.24 -29.32 14.22
CA GLU A 38 9.56 -29.91 15.53
C GLU A 38 8.81 -31.23 15.78
N CYS A 39 9.24 -32.03 16.77
CA CYS A 39 8.65 -33.33 17.17
C CYS A 39 7.24 -33.21 17.83
N GLN A 40 6.26 -32.56 17.18
CA GLN A 40 4.96 -32.22 17.78
C GLN A 40 3.79 -32.50 16.83
N ASN A 41 2.62 -32.85 17.39
CA ASN A 41 1.37 -33.11 16.65
C ASN A 41 1.04 -31.98 15.65
N TYR A 42 1.26 -30.72 16.05
CA TYR A 42 1.11 -29.52 15.22
C TYR A 42 1.78 -29.66 13.85
N PHE A 43 3.03 -30.13 13.83
CA PHE A 43 3.81 -30.28 12.60
C PHE A 43 3.57 -31.61 11.89
N ASP A 44 3.01 -32.62 12.56
CA ASP A 44 2.67 -33.90 11.93
C ASP A 44 1.55 -33.73 10.89
N TRP A 45 0.47 -33.02 11.23
CA TRP A 45 -0.62 -32.79 10.26
C TRP A 45 -0.21 -31.83 9.15
N GLN A 46 0.63 -30.83 9.46
CA GLN A 46 1.27 -29.97 8.45
C GLN A 46 2.15 -30.79 7.50
N THR A 47 2.99 -31.69 8.03
CA THR A 47 3.82 -32.61 7.23
C THR A 47 2.97 -33.46 6.29
N VAL A 48 1.81 -33.95 6.73
CA VAL A 48 0.89 -34.71 5.87
C VAL A 48 0.33 -33.86 4.72
N GLY A 49 -0.12 -32.63 5.01
CA GLY A 49 -0.59 -31.68 3.98
C GLY A 49 0.50 -31.30 2.97
N PHE A 50 1.70 -30.99 3.48
CA PHE A 50 2.89 -30.67 2.68
C PHE A 50 3.30 -31.85 1.79
N MET A 51 3.54 -33.04 2.36
CA MET A 51 4.01 -34.21 1.62
C MET A 51 2.99 -34.77 0.63
N HIS A 52 1.70 -34.53 0.86
CA HIS A 52 0.64 -34.85 -0.10
C HIS A 52 0.63 -33.85 -1.26
N SER A 53 0.60 -32.55 -0.95
CA SER A 53 0.58 -31.50 -1.97
C SER A 53 1.85 -31.48 -2.83
N PHE A 54 3.03 -31.70 -2.25
CA PHE A 54 4.31 -31.91 -2.94
C PHE A 54 4.21 -32.97 -4.05
N LYS A 55 3.66 -34.16 -3.72
CA LYS A 55 3.47 -35.26 -4.68
C LYS A 55 2.42 -34.91 -5.73
N LYS A 56 1.32 -34.27 -5.30
CA LYS A 56 0.19 -33.90 -6.17
C LYS A 56 0.59 -32.86 -7.22
N ALA A 57 1.37 -31.86 -6.80
CA ALA A 57 1.94 -30.81 -7.63
C ALA A 57 3.05 -31.29 -8.60
N GLN A 58 3.52 -32.54 -8.47
CA GLN A 58 4.65 -33.10 -9.22
C GLN A 58 5.95 -32.29 -9.01
N GLN A 59 6.22 -31.85 -7.78
CA GLN A 59 7.46 -31.14 -7.44
C GLN A 59 8.68 -32.02 -7.79
N PRO A 60 9.63 -31.54 -8.63
CA PRO A 60 10.82 -32.30 -8.98
C PRO A 60 11.85 -32.33 -7.84
N GLY A 61 12.61 -33.41 -7.81
CA GLY A 61 13.73 -33.63 -6.88
C GLY A 61 13.33 -34.32 -5.56
N PRO A 62 14.32 -34.80 -4.78
CA PRO A 62 14.12 -35.23 -3.40
C PRO A 62 13.66 -34.09 -2.49
N VAL A 63 13.05 -34.47 -1.37
CA VAL A 63 12.65 -33.58 -0.28
C VAL A 63 13.19 -34.11 1.05
N THR A 64 13.70 -33.22 1.91
CA THR A 64 14.08 -33.55 3.29
C THR A 64 13.35 -32.66 4.28
N ARG A 65 12.67 -33.31 5.23
CA ARG A 65 12.15 -32.67 6.43
C ARG A 65 13.28 -32.53 7.46
N LEU A 66 13.57 -31.31 7.88
CA LEU A 66 14.52 -30.98 8.93
C LEU A 66 13.77 -31.03 10.26
N LEU A 67 14.00 -32.07 11.05
CA LEU A 67 13.22 -32.37 12.25
C LEU A 67 14.04 -32.07 13.51
N SER A 68 13.68 -30.98 14.19
CA SER A 68 14.25 -30.58 15.48
C SER A 68 13.50 -31.20 16.65
N CYS A 69 14.20 -31.90 17.54
CA CYS A 69 13.58 -32.53 18.70
C CYS A 69 14.43 -32.40 19.96
N THR A 70 13.78 -32.17 21.10
CA THR A 70 14.39 -32.45 22.40
C THR A 70 14.54 -33.96 22.62
N LYS A 71 15.37 -34.36 23.60
CA LYS A 71 15.52 -35.76 24.01
C LYS A 71 14.24 -36.32 24.65
N GLU A 72 13.33 -35.43 25.06
CA GLU A 72 12.09 -35.75 25.76
C GLU A 72 10.97 -36.03 24.76
N GLU A 73 10.76 -35.14 23.79
CA GLU A 73 9.79 -35.32 22.70
C GLU A 73 10.12 -36.57 21.87
N LYS A 74 11.40 -36.76 21.49
CA LYS A 74 11.83 -37.87 20.63
C LYS A 74 11.47 -39.26 21.19
N LYS A 75 11.43 -39.44 22.52
CA LYS A 75 11.16 -40.75 23.16
C LYS A 75 9.81 -41.35 22.75
N ASN A 76 8.82 -40.50 22.50
CA ASN A 76 7.44 -40.89 22.21
C ASN A 76 6.94 -40.34 20.85
N TYR A 77 7.82 -39.74 20.04
CA TYR A 77 7.45 -39.14 18.77
C TYR A 77 7.12 -40.22 17.72
N LYS A 78 5.91 -40.14 17.16
CA LYS A 78 5.37 -41.15 16.23
C LYS A 78 5.64 -40.82 14.76
N GLY A 79 5.77 -39.54 14.41
CA GLY A 79 5.72 -39.07 13.02
C GLY A 79 7.00 -39.24 12.20
N MET A 80 7.91 -40.12 12.59
CA MET A 80 9.22 -40.29 11.90
C MET A 80 9.09 -40.71 10.43
N ASP A 81 8.03 -41.44 10.08
CA ASP A 81 7.79 -41.97 8.73
C ASP A 81 7.01 -41.00 7.80
N LEU A 82 6.51 -39.87 8.30
CA LEU A 82 5.64 -38.97 7.54
C LEU A 82 6.32 -38.37 6.30
N ALA A 83 7.63 -38.12 6.38
CA ALA A 83 8.47 -37.59 5.30
C ALA A 83 9.90 -38.18 5.37
N PRO A 84 10.68 -38.18 4.27
CA PRO A 84 12.13 -38.40 4.35
C PRO A 84 12.73 -37.34 5.27
N THR A 85 13.36 -37.77 6.36
CA THR A 85 13.68 -36.90 7.50
C THR A 85 15.17 -36.92 7.81
N LEU A 86 15.77 -35.74 7.95
CA LEU A 86 17.03 -35.55 8.64
C LEU A 86 16.71 -35.03 10.05
N GLU A 87 17.12 -35.79 11.07
CA GLU A 87 17.13 -35.29 12.43
C GLU A 87 18.20 -34.20 12.59
N VAL A 88 17.82 -33.09 13.22
CA VAL A 88 18.75 -31.98 13.52
C VAL A 88 18.67 -31.64 15.02
N PRO A 89 19.74 -31.10 15.63
CA PRO A 89 19.70 -30.69 17.03
C PRO A 89 18.66 -29.58 17.26
N SER A 90 17.74 -29.78 18.22
CA SER A 90 16.86 -28.70 18.66
C SER A 90 17.68 -27.55 19.26
N MET A 91 17.49 -26.37 18.68
CA MET A 91 17.95 -25.07 19.20
C MET A 91 16.78 -24.29 19.83
N SER A 92 15.58 -24.89 19.93
CA SER A 92 14.35 -24.28 20.46
C SER A 92 14.54 -23.65 21.84
N LYS A 93 15.48 -24.18 22.63
CA LYS A 93 16.09 -23.50 23.77
C LYS A 93 17.56 -23.25 23.47
N HIS A 94 17.94 -21.99 23.29
CA HIS A 94 19.28 -21.59 22.82
C HIS A 94 20.36 -22.00 23.84
N PRO A 95 21.43 -22.72 23.44
CA PRO A 95 22.36 -23.37 24.37
C PRO A 95 23.25 -22.41 25.17
N LYS A 96 23.45 -21.16 24.73
CA LYS A 96 24.25 -20.15 25.45
C LYS A 96 23.40 -19.35 26.43
N THR A 97 22.35 -18.69 25.94
CA THR A 97 21.53 -17.75 26.73
C THR A 97 20.36 -18.40 27.45
N GLY A 98 19.99 -19.63 27.07
CA GLY A 98 18.83 -20.33 27.61
C GLY A 98 17.48 -19.78 27.15
N ASP A 99 17.45 -18.82 26.23
CA ASP A 99 16.21 -18.27 25.67
C ASP A 99 15.40 -19.34 24.92
N TRP A 100 14.06 -19.23 24.98
CA TRP A 100 13.18 -20.13 24.23
C TRP A 100 12.69 -19.43 22.96
N TYR A 101 13.12 -19.94 21.81
CA TYR A 101 12.78 -19.41 20.49
C TYR A 101 12.79 -20.50 19.40
N PRO A 102 11.71 -21.28 19.25
CA PRO A 102 11.61 -22.38 18.28
C PRO A 102 12.01 -22.08 16.83
N ALA A 103 11.76 -20.87 16.32
CA ALA A 103 11.99 -20.57 14.90
C ALA A 103 13.47 -20.68 14.47
N ILE A 104 14.43 -20.47 15.40
CA ILE A 104 15.87 -20.62 15.12
C ILE A 104 16.28 -22.03 14.65
N ASN A 105 15.42 -23.04 14.86
CA ASN A 105 15.60 -24.38 14.32
C ASN A 105 15.72 -24.40 12.79
N LYS A 106 15.07 -23.48 12.08
CA LYS A 106 15.10 -23.43 10.62
C LYS A 106 16.51 -23.10 10.09
N PRO A 107 17.15 -21.96 10.42
CA PRO A 107 18.54 -21.73 10.03
C PRO A 107 19.52 -22.75 10.63
N ALA A 108 19.35 -23.15 11.89
CA ALA A 108 20.23 -24.15 12.53
C ALA A 108 20.16 -25.52 11.83
N GLY A 109 18.97 -25.97 11.46
CA GLY A 109 18.72 -27.21 10.73
C GLY A 109 19.28 -27.18 9.31
N ILE A 110 19.22 -26.03 8.64
CA ILE A 110 19.82 -25.81 7.31
C ILE A 110 21.35 -25.88 7.39
N VAL A 111 21.97 -25.21 8.37
CA VAL A 111 23.42 -25.32 8.64
C VAL A 111 23.82 -26.77 8.95
N HIS A 112 23.00 -27.49 9.72
CA HIS A 112 23.22 -28.90 10.01
C HIS A 112 23.11 -29.79 8.76
N TRP A 113 22.10 -29.56 7.91
CA TRP A 113 21.90 -30.29 6.65
C TRP A 113 23.06 -30.09 5.66
N LEU A 114 23.51 -28.83 5.46
CA LEU A 114 24.67 -28.53 4.62
C LEU A 114 25.95 -29.25 5.07
N LYS A 115 26.11 -29.42 6.39
CA LYS A 115 27.32 -30.00 7.01
C LYS A 115 27.29 -31.53 7.10
N HIS A 116 26.10 -32.13 7.22
CA HIS A 116 25.95 -33.55 7.56
C HIS A 116 25.14 -34.38 6.55
N SER A 117 24.37 -33.78 5.64
CA SER A 117 23.68 -34.52 4.58
C SER A 117 24.61 -34.84 3.41
N LYS A 118 24.43 -36.02 2.82
CA LYS A 118 25.03 -36.36 1.52
C LYS A 118 24.32 -35.64 0.37
N ASP A 119 23.05 -35.33 0.53
CA ASP A 119 22.24 -34.68 -0.52
C ASP A 119 22.74 -33.26 -0.80
N ALA A 120 23.18 -32.54 0.24
CA ALA A 120 23.81 -31.22 0.16
C ALA A 120 25.15 -31.18 -0.62
N GLN A 121 25.71 -32.36 -0.92
CA GLN A 121 26.90 -32.52 -1.77
C GLN A 121 26.52 -32.82 -3.24
N ASN A 122 25.28 -33.21 -3.51
CA ASN A 122 24.80 -33.74 -4.78
C ASN A 122 23.56 -32.99 -5.31
N VAL A 123 23.54 -31.67 -5.11
CA VAL A 123 22.44 -30.75 -5.47
C VAL A 123 23.01 -29.48 -6.09
N ASP A 124 22.27 -28.84 -6.99
CA ASP A 124 22.63 -27.56 -7.61
C ASP A 124 21.71 -26.43 -7.09
N TRP A 125 20.41 -26.71 -6.94
CA TRP A 125 19.40 -25.76 -6.50
C TRP A 125 18.63 -26.24 -5.28
N VAL A 126 18.40 -25.35 -4.31
CA VAL A 126 17.63 -25.65 -3.10
C VAL A 126 16.39 -24.78 -3.04
N VAL A 127 15.25 -25.43 -2.75
CA VAL A 127 13.95 -24.79 -2.49
C VAL A 127 13.62 -24.99 -1.01
N ILE A 128 13.54 -23.91 -0.25
CA ILE A 128 13.22 -23.93 1.18
C ILE A 128 11.81 -23.37 1.35
N LEU A 129 10.96 -24.11 2.07
CA LEU A 129 9.55 -23.81 2.32
C LEU A 129 9.23 -23.95 3.82
N ASP A 130 8.17 -23.27 4.26
CA ASP A 130 7.59 -23.47 5.59
C ASP A 130 6.63 -24.68 5.60
N ALA A 131 6.40 -25.29 6.77
CA ALA A 131 5.61 -26.51 6.90
C ALA A 131 4.10 -26.27 6.68
N ASP A 132 3.60 -25.07 6.96
CA ASP A 132 2.22 -24.64 6.80
C ASP A 132 1.90 -24.19 5.36
N MET A 133 2.42 -24.93 4.38
CA MET A 133 2.28 -24.64 2.96
C MET A 133 1.65 -25.79 2.16
N ILE A 134 0.84 -25.44 1.16
CA ILE A 134 0.26 -26.37 0.18
C ILE A 134 0.78 -26.02 -1.21
N LEU A 135 1.52 -26.95 -1.82
CA LEU A 135 2.00 -26.80 -3.19
C LEU A 135 0.85 -27.07 -4.16
N ARG A 136 0.55 -26.09 -5.03
CA ARG A 136 -0.42 -26.20 -6.13
C ARG A 136 0.27 -26.45 -7.48
N GLY A 137 1.56 -26.13 -7.59
CA GLY A 137 2.37 -26.30 -8.79
C GLY A 137 3.84 -26.58 -8.47
N PRO A 138 4.64 -27.03 -9.45
CA PRO A 138 6.06 -27.25 -9.27
C PRO A 138 6.82 -25.92 -9.16
N ILE A 139 7.71 -25.84 -8.18
CA ILE A 139 8.62 -24.73 -7.90
C ILE A 139 9.97 -25.12 -8.51
N ILE A 140 10.27 -24.58 -9.70
CA ILE A 140 11.47 -24.87 -10.47
C ILE A 140 12.35 -23.61 -10.50
N PRO A 141 13.49 -23.56 -9.77
CA PRO A 141 14.20 -22.30 -9.51
C PRO A 141 14.61 -21.50 -10.76
N TRP A 142 15.11 -22.15 -11.81
CA TRP A 142 15.48 -21.46 -13.05
C TRP A 142 14.28 -21.02 -13.90
N GLU A 143 13.12 -21.70 -13.81
CA GLU A 143 11.86 -21.25 -14.42
C GLU A 143 11.21 -20.10 -13.65
N LEU A 144 11.59 -19.92 -12.38
CA LEU A 144 11.35 -18.69 -11.63
C LEU A 144 12.39 -17.60 -11.93
N GLY A 145 13.40 -17.90 -12.75
CA GLY A 145 14.49 -17.01 -13.10
C GLY A 145 15.56 -16.86 -12.01
N ALA A 146 15.65 -17.74 -11.01
CA ALA A 146 16.73 -17.70 -10.02
C ALA A 146 18.10 -17.86 -10.70
N GLU A 147 19.07 -17.05 -10.29
CA GLU A 147 20.47 -17.07 -10.75
C GLU A 147 21.38 -17.16 -9.52
N LYS A 148 22.63 -17.61 -9.70
CA LYS A 148 23.63 -17.58 -8.61
C LYS A 148 23.87 -16.14 -8.17
N GLY A 149 23.79 -15.87 -6.87
CA GLY A 149 23.80 -14.53 -6.27
C GLY A 149 22.45 -13.79 -6.34
N ARG A 150 21.45 -14.32 -7.05
CA ARG A 150 20.13 -13.70 -7.25
C ARG A 150 19.01 -14.73 -7.02
N PRO A 151 18.80 -15.14 -5.76
CA PRO A 151 17.73 -16.08 -5.39
C PRO A 151 16.34 -15.52 -5.67
N VAL A 152 15.35 -16.39 -5.88
CA VAL A 152 13.94 -16.01 -5.93
C VAL A 152 13.32 -16.18 -4.54
N ALA A 153 12.46 -15.24 -4.14
CA ALA A 153 11.68 -15.36 -2.92
C ALA A 153 10.30 -14.69 -3.01
N ALA A 154 9.38 -15.10 -2.13
CA ALA A 154 8.09 -14.41 -1.95
C ALA A 154 8.22 -13.19 -1.01
N TYR A 155 7.33 -12.21 -1.18
CA TYR A 155 7.36 -10.94 -0.44
C TYR A 155 6.69 -11.04 0.95
N TYR A 156 7.40 -10.62 1.99
CA TYR A 156 6.92 -10.46 3.37
C TYR A 156 6.93 -8.98 3.76
N GLY A 157 6.05 -8.18 3.16
CA GLY A 157 6.02 -6.71 3.33
C GLY A 157 5.88 -6.18 4.77
N TYR A 158 5.49 -7.03 5.73
CA TYR A 158 5.48 -6.72 7.16
C TYR A 158 6.88 -6.64 7.79
N LEU A 159 7.95 -7.03 7.09
CA LEU A 159 9.34 -6.90 7.54
C LEU A 159 9.87 -5.45 7.42
N VAL A 160 9.17 -4.50 8.06
CA VAL A 160 9.49 -3.05 8.06
C VAL A 160 10.88 -2.69 8.58
N GLY A 161 11.55 -3.61 9.31
CA GLY A 161 12.90 -3.46 9.82
C GLY A 161 13.99 -3.36 8.75
N CYS A 162 13.72 -3.77 7.50
CA CYS A 162 14.62 -3.47 6.38
C CYS A 162 14.74 -1.96 6.10
N ASP A 163 13.68 -1.19 6.36
CA ASP A 163 13.58 0.22 5.93
C ASP A 163 14.06 1.21 7.02
N ASN A 164 14.34 0.72 8.23
CA ASN A 164 14.51 1.55 9.42
C ASN A 164 15.84 1.31 10.17
N ILE A 165 15.88 1.65 11.47
CA ILE A 165 17.07 1.49 12.31
C ILE A 165 17.54 0.03 12.43
N LEU A 166 16.65 -0.96 12.35
CA LEU A 166 16.99 -2.37 12.57
C LEU A 166 18.01 -2.88 11.54
N ALA A 167 17.82 -2.57 10.24
CA ALA A 167 18.81 -2.88 9.21
C ALA A 167 20.17 -2.22 9.47
N LYS A 168 20.16 -0.95 9.89
CA LYS A 168 21.39 -0.17 10.17
C LYS A 168 22.17 -0.65 11.40
N LEU A 169 21.51 -1.37 12.31
CA LEU A 169 22.13 -2.04 13.46
C LEU A 169 22.64 -3.44 13.11
N HIS A 170 21.89 -4.20 12.31
CA HIS A 170 22.09 -5.65 12.14
C HIS A 170 22.67 -6.07 10.78
N THR A 171 22.89 -5.17 9.83
CA THR A 171 23.68 -5.46 8.62
C THR A 171 24.56 -4.27 8.20
N LYS A 172 25.75 -4.57 7.66
CA LYS A 172 26.61 -3.59 6.97
C LYS A 172 26.05 -3.16 5.60
N HIS A 173 25.09 -3.91 5.07
CA HIS A 173 24.52 -3.74 3.75
C HIS A 173 22.99 -3.50 3.81
N PRO A 174 22.52 -2.45 4.52
CA PRO A 174 21.08 -2.17 4.61
C PRO A 174 20.43 -1.94 3.24
N GLU A 175 21.19 -1.47 2.24
CA GLU A 175 20.78 -1.32 0.84
C GLU A 175 20.47 -2.65 0.12
N LEU A 176 20.90 -3.78 0.69
CA LEU A 176 20.60 -5.13 0.20
C LEU A 176 19.55 -5.86 1.05
N CYS A 177 18.99 -5.22 2.08
CA CYS A 177 17.90 -5.83 2.85
C CYS A 177 16.66 -5.95 1.99
N ASN A 178 16.11 -7.16 1.87
CA ASN A 178 14.89 -7.42 1.11
C ASN A 178 13.86 -8.04 2.05
N LYS A 179 12.60 -7.59 1.95
CA LYS A 179 11.49 -8.08 2.79
C LYS A 179 10.95 -9.41 2.23
N VAL A 180 11.67 -10.50 2.48
CA VAL A 180 11.41 -11.78 1.82
C VAL A 180 11.32 -12.95 2.79
N GLY A 181 10.57 -13.99 2.41
CA GLY A 181 10.46 -15.22 3.17
C GLY A 181 9.43 -16.19 2.60
N GLY A 182 9.14 -17.26 3.35
CA GLY A 182 8.20 -18.30 2.95
C GLY A 182 8.78 -19.22 1.88
N LEU A 183 8.65 -18.82 0.61
CA LEU A 183 9.33 -19.46 -0.50
C LEU A 183 10.70 -18.85 -0.69
N LEU A 184 11.75 -19.68 -0.68
CA LEU A 184 13.13 -19.30 -0.95
C LEU A 184 13.75 -20.31 -1.95
N ALA A 185 14.14 -19.86 -3.14
CA ALA A 185 14.70 -20.70 -4.19
C ALA A 185 16.06 -20.16 -4.66
N MET A 186 17.15 -20.91 -4.44
CA MET A 186 18.52 -20.41 -4.61
C MET A 186 19.53 -21.48 -5.03
N HIS A 187 20.68 -21.04 -5.53
CA HIS A 187 21.78 -21.95 -5.87
C HIS A 187 22.47 -22.46 -4.59
N ILE A 188 22.97 -23.69 -4.60
CA ILE A 188 23.56 -24.33 -3.41
C ILE A 188 24.76 -23.55 -2.83
N ASP A 189 25.54 -22.89 -3.68
CA ASP A 189 26.69 -22.09 -3.24
C ASP A 189 26.27 -20.81 -2.50
N ASP A 190 25.16 -20.20 -2.90
CA ASP A 190 24.60 -19.02 -2.22
C ASP A 190 24.14 -19.45 -0.82
N LEU A 191 23.46 -20.60 -0.73
CA LEU A 191 23.01 -21.18 0.54
C LEU A 191 24.19 -21.55 1.46
N ARG A 192 25.33 -21.99 0.92
CA ARG A 192 26.55 -22.30 1.68
C ARG A 192 27.16 -21.06 2.35
N VAL A 193 27.06 -19.89 1.72
CA VAL A 193 27.48 -18.60 2.32
C VAL A 193 26.40 -18.07 3.28
N LEU A 194 25.13 -18.14 2.87
CA LEU A 194 23.99 -17.59 3.59
C LEU A 194 23.67 -18.31 4.90
N ALA A 195 23.62 -19.64 4.92
CA ALA A 195 23.15 -20.39 6.09
C ALA A 195 23.85 -20.04 7.43
N PRO A 196 25.20 -19.95 7.52
CA PRO A 196 25.85 -19.51 8.76
C PRO A 196 25.56 -18.05 9.12
N LEU A 197 25.44 -17.16 8.13
CA LEU A 197 25.08 -15.75 8.35
C LEU A 197 23.63 -15.62 8.84
N TRP A 198 22.69 -16.38 8.26
CA TRP A 198 21.30 -16.45 8.69
C TRP A 198 21.19 -16.88 10.16
N LEU A 199 21.94 -17.89 10.58
CA LEU A 199 21.98 -18.30 11.98
C LEU A 199 22.55 -17.20 12.89
N SER A 200 23.70 -16.61 12.53
CA SER A 200 24.31 -15.51 13.31
C SER A 200 23.37 -14.31 13.44
N LYS A 201 22.80 -13.85 12.34
CA LYS A 201 21.86 -12.72 12.31
C LYS A 201 20.54 -13.03 13.01
N THR A 202 20.13 -14.30 13.08
CA THR A 202 19.02 -14.72 13.93
C THR A 202 19.38 -14.60 15.42
N GLU A 203 20.59 -15.00 15.84
CA GLU A 203 21.07 -14.80 17.22
C GLU A 203 21.16 -13.29 17.55
N GLU A 204 21.77 -12.48 16.68
CA GLU A 204 21.95 -11.02 16.86
C GLU A 204 20.61 -10.26 17.03
N VAL A 205 19.63 -10.47 16.12
CA VAL A 205 18.30 -9.83 16.18
C VAL A 205 17.42 -10.40 17.30
N ARG A 206 17.73 -11.61 17.79
CA ARG A 206 17.02 -12.23 18.92
C ARG A 206 17.57 -11.76 20.27
N GLU A 207 18.85 -11.42 20.36
CA GLU A 207 19.44 -10.82 21.56
C GLU A 207 19.12 -9.32 21.70
N ASP A 208 18.87 -8.61 20.60
CA ASP A 208 18.42 -7.20 20.59
C ASP A 208 16.94 -7.00 20.99
N ARG A 209 16.65 -7.25 22.27
CA ARG A 209 15.33 -7.11 22.87
C ARG A 209 14.84 -5.66 22.94
N ALA A 210 15.72 -4.67 22.77
CA ALA A 210 15.37 -3.26 22.82
C ALA A 210 14.57 -2.85 21.58
N HIS A 211 14.89 -3.42 20.41
CA HIS A 211 14.29 -3.06 19.13
C HIS A 211 13.14 -4.00 18.70
N TRP A 212 12.68 -4.91 19.56
CA TRP A 212 11.54 -5.83 19.31
C TRP A 212 10.17 -5.15 19.13
N ALA A 213 10.06 -3.83 19.24
CA ALA A 213 8.77 -3.13 19.13
C ALA A 213 8.13 -3.28 17.73
N THR A 214 6.80 -3.33 17.66
CA THR A 214 6.04 -3.58 16.43
C THR A 214 6.27 -2.50 15.36
N ASN A 215 6.52 -1.24 15.74
CA ASN A 215 6.86 -0.17 14.82
C ASN A 215 8.29 -0.27 14.23
N ILE A 216 9.15 -1.13 14.79
CA ILE A 216 10.53 -1.35 14.33
C ILE A 216 10.64 -2.67 13.57
N THR A 217 9.99 -3.73 14.07
CA THR A 217 10.07 -5.08 13.49
C THR A 217 8.85 -5.50 12.67
N GLY A 218 7.69 -4.86 12.83
CA GLY A 218 6.42 -5.40 12.32
C GLY A 218 5.92 -6.64 13.08
N ASP A 219 6.59 -7.07 14.16
CA ASP A 219 6.11 -8.16 15.02
C ASP A 219 4.85 -7.71 15.76
N ILE A 220 3.69 -8.23 15.34
CA ILE A 220 2.38 -7.92 15.92
C ILE A 220 2.28 -8.27 17.42
N TYR A 221 3.17 -9.11 17.96
CA TYR A 221 3.25 -9.43 19.38
C TYR A 221 4.30 -8.59 20.14
N GLY A 222 5.26 -8.00 19.42
CA GLY A 222 6.41 -7.30 19.98
C GLY A 222 7.24 -8.19 20.92
N LYS A 223 7.60 -9.39 20.45
CA LYS A 223 8.34 -10.43 21.22
C LYS A 223 9.54 -11.01 20.46
N GLY A 224 9.95 -10.37 19.36
CA GLY A 224 11.00 -10.88 18.47
C GLY A 224 10.64 -12.23 17.85
N TRP A 225 9.36 -12.49 17.56
CA TRP A 225 8.94 -13.79 17.04
C TRP A 225 9.43 -14.03 15.60
N ILE A 226 9.61 -12.95 14.84
CA ILE A 226 10.11 -12.93 13.46
C ILE A 226 11.62 -12.62 13.35
N SER A 227 12.39 -12.72 14.45
CA SER A 227 13.86 -12.52 14.43
C SER A 227 14.58 -13.42 13.41
N GLU A 228 14.08 -14.62 13.13
CA GLU A 228 14.62 -15.54 12.11
C GLU A 228 14.42 -15.05 10.67
N MET A 229 13.34 -14.32 10.39
CA MET A 229 13.06 -13.73 9.08
C MET A 229 13.96 -12.52 8.82
N TYR A 230 14.25 -11.74 9.87
CA TYR A 230 15.29 -10.71 9.83
C TYR A 230 16.69 -11.31 9.74
N GLY A 231 16.94 -12.42 10.44
CA GLY A 231 18.16 -13.20 10.31
C GLY A 231 18.43 -13.62 8.86
N TYR A 232 17.40 -14.08 8.15
CA TYR A 232 17.47 -14.36 6.71
C TYR A 232 17.81 -13.11 5.91
N SER A 233 17.04 -12.04 6.11
CA SER A 233 17.11 -10.81 5.30
C SER A 233 18.46 -10.09 5.46
N PHE A 234 18.95 -9.96 6.70
CA PHE A 234 20.26 -9.37 7.01
C PHE A 234 21.42 -10.31 6.66
N GLY A 235 21.25 -11.63 6.81
CA GLY A 235 22.24 -12.63 6.41
C GLY A 235 22.45 -12.67 4.89
N ALA A 236 21.37 -12.48 4.12
CA ALA A 236 21.41 -12.40 2.66
C ALA A 236 22.06 -11.09 2.17
N ALA A 237 21.82 -9.98 2.87
CA ALA A 237 22.49 -8.71 2.64
C ALA A 237 24.02 -8.81 2.87
N GLU A 238 24.46 -9.40 4.00
CA GLU A 238 25.89 -9.64 4.28
C GLU A 238 26.52 -10.67 3.31
N ALA A 239 25.71 -11.58 2.74
CA ALA A 239 26.12 -12.49 1.66
C ALA A 239 26.13 -11.84 0.26
N GLY A 240 25.74 -10.57 0.13
CA GLY A 240 25.72 -9.83 -1.15
C GLY A 240 24.60 -10.24 -2.10
N LEU A 241 23.60 -10.99 -1.64
CA LEU A 241 22.53 -11.54 -2.49
C LEU A 241 21.50 -10.46 -2.87
N ARG A 242 20.91 -10.59 -4.07
CA ARG A 242 19.90 -9.65 -4.60
C ARG A 242 18.67 -10.39 -5.07
N HIS A 243 17.60 -10.39 -4.29
CA HIS A 243 16.44 -11.24 -4.56
C HIS A 243 15.68 -10.82 -5.81
N LYS A 244 15.21 -11.80 -6.58
CA LYS A 244 14.10 -11.65 -7.52
C LYS A 244 12.81 -11.93 -6.74
N ILE A 245 12.18 -10.86 -6.26
CA ILE A 245 10.96 -10.94 -5.45
C ILE A 245 9.76 -11.19 -6.37
N ASN A 246 8.85 -12.09 -5.98
CA ASN A 246 7.64 -12.37 -6.75
C ASN A 246 6.43 -12.67 -5.85
N ASP A 247 5.50 -11.71 -5.76
CA ASP A 247 4.28 -11.79 -4.95
C ASP A 247 3.17 -12.68 -5.58
N ASP A 248 3.34 -13.10 -6.84
CA ASP A 248 2.32 -13.89 -7.57
C ASP A 248 2.44 -15.40 -7.36
N LEU A 249 3.56 -15.88 -6.81
CA LEU A 249 3.81 -17.31 -6.59
C LEU A 249 3.04 -17.87 -5.39
N MET A 250 2.87 -17.07 -4.34
CA MET A 250 2.43 -17.50 -3.01
C MET A 250 1.32 -16.59 -2.48
N ILE A 251 0.25 -17.17 -1.95
CA ILE A 251 -0.85 -16.42 -1.35
C ILE A 251 -1.33 -17.03 -0.03
N TYR A 252 -1.83 -16.18 0.87
CA TYR A 252 -2.55 -16.63 2.07
C TYR A 252 -3.99 -17.00 1.71
N PRO A 253 -4.50 -18.18 2.09
CA PRO A 253 -5.94 -18.47 2.10
C PRO A 253 -6.74 -17.34 2.77
N GLY A 254 -7.92 -17.05 2.23
CA GLY A 254 -8.73 -15.88 2.58
C GLY A 254 -8.41 -14.61 1.78
N TYR A 255 -7.21 -14.50 1.18
CA TYR A 255 -6.86 -13.35 0.35
C TYR A 255 -7.37 -13.53 -1.09
N THR A 256 -7.64 -12.41 -1.77
CA THR A 256 -8.05 -12.41 -3.18
C THR A 256 -6.80 -12.31 -4.07
N PRO A 257 -6.55 -13.27 -4.99
CA PRO A 257 -5.40 -13.20 -5.89
C PRO A 257 -5.59 -12.09 -6.94
N ARG A 258 -4.46 -11.50 -7.40
CA ARG A 258 -4.47 -10.50 -8.48
C ARG A 258 -5.17 -11.08 -9.74
N PRO A 259 -5.92 -10.27 -10.53
CA PRO A 259 -6.54 -10.74 -11.77
C PRO A 259 -5.52 -11.40 -12.71
N GLY A 260 -5.85 -12.56 -13.26
CA GLY A 260 -4.97 -13.35 -14.13
C GLY A 260 -3.87 -14.16 -13.43
N VAL A 261 -3.44 -13.77 -12.22
CA VAL A 261 -2.37 -14.45 -11.45
C VAL A 261 -2.88 -15.72 -10.79
N GLU A 262 -2.33 -16.89 -11.12
CA GLU A 262 -2.69 -18.19 -10.52
C GLU A 262 -1.55 -18.69 -9.59
N PRO A 263 -1.65 -18.55 -8.26
CA PRO A 263 -0.55 -18.86 -7.35
C PRO A 263 -0.22 -20.36 -7.30
N ILE A 264 1.07 -20.70 -7.34
CA ILE A 264 1.56 -22.08 -7.28
C ILE A 264 1.74 -22.60 -5.84
N LEU A 265 1.58 -21.74 -4.84
CA LEU A 265 1.78 -22.04 -3.41
C LEU A 265 0.71 -21.34 -2.55
N LEU A 266 0.16 -22.05 -1.56
CA LEU A 266 -0.66 -21.46 -0.50
C LEU A 266 0.10 -21.51 0.82
N HIS A 267 0.06 -20.43 1.60
CA HIS A 267 0.64 -20.36 2.95
C HIS A 267 -0.49 -20.15 3.97
N TYR A 268 -0.86 -21.18 4.74
CA TYR A 268 -2.00 -21.12 5.67
C TYR A 268 -1.62 -20.63 7.08
N GLY A 269 -0.67 -19.71 7.15
CA GLY A 269 -0.14 -19.16 8.41
C GLY A 269 -1.09 -18.24 9.18
N LEU A 270 -2.18 -17.78 8.56
CA LEU A 270 -3.18 -16.87 9.12
C LEU A 270 -4.57 -17.53 9.17
N PRO A 271 -5.46 -17.12 10.10
CA PRO A 271 -6.85 -17.58 10.13
C PRO A 271 -7.65 -17.00 8.95
N PHE A 272 -8.59 -17.79 8.41
CA PHE A 272 -9.43 -17.38 7.26
C PHE A 272 -10.84 -17.98 7.32
N SER A 273 -11.75 -17.43 6.51
CA SER A 273 -13.16 -17.85 6.43
C SER A 273 -13.68 -18.00 5.00
N VAL A 274 -14.78 -18.75 4.86
CA VAL A 274 -15.55 -18.94 3.63
C VAL A 274 -17.04 -18.97 4.04
N GLY A 275 -17.70 -17.82 3.97
CA GLY A 275 -19.03 -17.64 4.57
C GLY A 275 -19.00 -17.89 6.07
N ASN A 276 -19.89 -18.76 6.56
CA ASN A 276 -20.01 -19.09 7.99
C ASN A 276 -18.99 -20.16 8.47
N TRP A 277 -18.17 -20.71 7.58
CA TRP A 277 -17.11 -21.65 7.91
C TRP A 277 -15.77 -20.90 8.05
N SER A 278 -14.89 -21.35 8.95
CA SER A 278 -13.55 -20.79 9.15
C SER A 278 -12.53 -21.86 9.54
N PHE A 279 -11.25 -21.50 9.40
CA PHE A 279 -10.11 -22.31 9.83
C PHE A 279 -9.02 -21.42 10.43
N SER A 280 -8.37 -21.95 11.48
CA SER A 280 -7.21 -21.37 12.15
C SER A 280 -6.28 -22.52 12.50
N LYS A 281 -5.00 -22.43 12.12
CA LYS A 281 -4.02 -23.50 12.42
C LYS A 281 -3.73 -23.63 13.92
N LEU A 282 -3.90 -22.55 14.69
CA LEU A 282 -3.61 -22.52 16.13
C LEU A 282 -4.63 -23.34 16.94
N ASP A 283 -5.86 -23.42 16.44
CA ASP A 283 -6.95 -24.22 17.02
C ASP A 283 -6.63 -25.73 16.97
N HIS A 284 -5.66 -26.12 16.13
CA HIS A 284 -5.18 -27.49 15.91
C HIS A 284 -3.73 -27.71 16.40
N HIS A 285 -3.24 -26.92 17.36
CA HIS A 285 -1.86 -27.03 17.87
C HIS A 285 -1.54 -28.44 18.42
N GLU A 286 -2.33 -28.93 19.37
CA GLU A 286 -2.12 -30.26 19.98
C GLU A 286 -2.75 -31.41 19.19
N ASP A 287 -3.27 -31.17 17.99
CA ASP A 287 -4.25 -32.06 17.34
C ASP A 287 -3.64 -33.39 16.84
N GLY A 288 -4.02 -34.49 17.50
CA GLY A 288 -3.62 -35.85 17.17
C GLY A 288 -4.19 -36.43 15.87
N ILE A 289 -4.93 -35.62 15.09
CA ILE A 289 -5.66 -35.98 13.86
C ILE A 289 -4.96 -36.94 12.88
N VAL A 290 -3.64 -36.90 12.74
CA VAL A 290 -2.86 -37.85 11.90
C VAL A 290 -3.00 -39.31 12.35
N TYR A 291 -3.20 -39.52 13.65
CA TYR A 291 -3.26 -40.81 14.32
C TYR A 291 -4.68 -41.24 14.69
N GLU A 292 -5.67 -40.35 14.53
CA GLU A 292 -7.07 -40.56 14.90
C GLU A 292 -7.89 -41.00 13.68
N CYS A 293 -7.95 -42.31 13.45
CA CYS A 293 -8.59 -42.93 12.28
C CYS A 293 -9.99 -42.38 11.96
N GLY A 294 -10.13 -41.77 10.78
CA GLY A 294 -11.40 -41.24 10.25
C GLY A 294 -11.75 -39.81 10.69
N ARG A 295 -10.88 -39.14 11.46
CA ARG A 295 -11.01 -37.71 11.80
C ARG A 295 -10.42 -36.81 10.71
N PHE A 296 -11.10 -35.72 10.38
CA PHE A 296 -10.73 -34.74 9.36
C PHE A 296 -10.96 -33.32 9.89
N PHE A 297 -10.32 -32.31 9.29
CA PHE A 297 -10.66 -30.91 9.54
C PHE A 297 -12.10 -30.63 9.10
N PRO A 298 -12.82 -29.69 9.75
CA PRO A 298 -14.23 -29.41 9.46
C PRO A 298 -14.50 -29.18 7.97
N GLU A 299 -15.51 -29.84 7.39
CA GLU A 299 -15.72 -29.81 5.94
C GLU A 299 -15.98 -28.36 5.44
N PRO A 300 -15.15 -27.84 4.52
CA PRO A 300 -15.37 -26.51 3.96
C PRO A 300 -16.52 -26.50 2.95
N PRO A 301 -17.14 -25.33 2.67
CA PRO A 301 -18.20 -25.22 1.68
C PRO A 301 -17.83 -25.80 0.31
N TYR A 302 -18.79 -26.47 -0.33
CA TYR A 302 -18.57 -27.13 -1.60
C TYR A 302 -18.43 -26.09 -2.73
N PRO A 303 -17.69 -26.36 -3.83
CA PRO A 303 -17.51 -25.39 -4.93
C PRO A 303 -18.79 -24.88 -5.59
N ARG A 304 -19.94 -25.56 -5.41
CA ARG A 304 -21.26 -25.06 -5.85
C ARG A 304 -21.84 -24.02 -4.90
N GLU A 305 -21.60 -24.15 -3.60
CA GLU A 305 -22.07 -23.23 -2.57
C GLU A 305 -21.26 -21.93 -2.63
N VAL A 306 -19.94 -22.01 -2.81
CA VAL A 306 -19.06 -20.84 -3.07
C VAL A 306 -19.47 -20.05 -4.33
N LYS A 307 -20.01 -20.71 -5.37
CA LYS A 307 -20.58 -20.05 -6.56
C LYS A 307 -21.91 -19.33 -6.32
N LEU A 308 -22.61 -19.64 -5.22
CA LEU A 308 -23.85 -19.00 -4.81
C LEU A 308 -23.61 -17.91 -3.74
N MET A 309 -22.54 -18.03 -2.96
CA MET A 309 -22.14 -17.06 -1.94
C MET A 309 -21.54 -15.77 -2.54
N GLU A 310 -20.73 -15.88 -3.60
CA GLU A 310 -19.97 -14.75 -4.14
C GLU A 310 -20.12 -14.63 -5.66
N SER A 311 -20.57 -13.45 -6.10
CA SER A 311 -20.78 -13.10 -7.51
C SER A 311 -19.50 -12.55 -8.15
N ASP A 312 -18.68 -11.83 -7.40
CA ASP A 312 -17.40 -11.28 -7.86
C ASP A 312 -16.44 -12.41 -8.27
N PRO A 313 -15.87 -12.38 -9.49
CA PRO A 313 -15.05 -13.48 -9.99
C PRO A 313 -13.70 -13.61 -9.28
N ASN A 314 -13.14 -12.52 -8.76
CA ASN A 314 -11.84 -12.51 -8.08
C ASN A 314 -11.97 -12.94 -6.63
N LYS A 315 -12.93 -12.38 -5.88
CA LYS A 315 -13.23 -12.80 -4.49
C LYS A 315 -13.63 -14.26 -4.45
N ARG A 316 -14.51 -14.71 -5.36
CA ARG A 316 -14.90 -16.13 -5.50
C ARG A 316 -13.70 -17.04 -5.76
N ARG A 317 -12.70 -16.55 -6.50
CA ARG A 317 -11.43 -17.27 -6.74
C ARG A 317 -10.58 -17.35 -5.48
N GLY A 318 -10.49 -16.29 -4.69
CA GLY A 318 -9.90 -16.33 -3.34
C GLY A 318 -10.58 -17.38 -2.44
N LEU A 319 -11.92 -17.39 -2.41
CA LEU A 319 -12.70 -18.40 -1.68
C LEU A 319 -12.47 -19.83 -2.21
N PHE A 320 -12.25 -20.02 -3.52
CA PHE A 320 -11.86 -21.33 -4.05
C PHE A 320 -10.48 -21.77 -3.54
N LEU A 321 -9.48 -20.88 -3.50
CA LEU A 321 -8.16 -21.20 -2.93
C LEU A 321 -8.25 -21.55 -1.44
N SER A 322 -9.11 -20.85 -0.67
CA SER A 322 -9.40 -21.16 0.73
C SER A 322 -9.91 -22.59 0.93
N ILE A 323 -10.93 -23.01 0.16
CA ILE A 323 -11.43 -24.38 0.27
C ILE A 323 -10.47 -25.40 -0.35
N GLU A 324 -9.70 -25.05 -1.37
CA GLU A 324 -8.68 -25.92 -1.99
C GLU A 324 -7.61 -26.34 -0.97
N CYS A 325 -7.18 -25.40 -0.12
CA CYS A 325 -6.22 -25.62 0.96
C CYS A 325 -6.66 -26.75 1.91
N ILE A 326 -7.85 -26.62 2.52
CA ILE A 326 -8.34 -27.60 3.51
C ILE A 326 -8.74 -28.91 2.86
N ASN A 327 -9.35 -28.88 1.67
CA ASN A 327 -9.68 -30.10 0.94
C ASN A 327 -8.43 -30.91 0.56
N THR A 328 -7.32 -30.25 0.23
CA THR A 328 -6.04 -30.91 -0.04
C THR A 328 -5.43 -31.51 1.23
N MET A 329 -5.51 -30.82 2.37
CA MET A 329 -5.08 -31.41 3.66
C MET A 329 -5.94 -32.61 4.08
N ASN A 330 -7.27 -32.54 3.93
CA ASN A 330 -8.18 -33.65 4.25
C ASN A 330 -8.02 -34.86 3.32
N GLU A 331 -7.69 -34.65 2.04
CA GLU A 331 -7.28 -35.74 1.15
C GLU A 331 -5.95 -36.37 1.59
N GLY A 332 -4.97 -35.57 2.00
CA GLY A 332 -3.70 -36.05 2.55
C GLY A 332 -3.90 -36.88 3.83
N LEU A 333 -4.71 -36.40 4.77
CA LEU A 333 -5.10 -37.13 5.98
C LEU A 333 -5.81 -38.45 5.64
N LEU A 334 -6.71 -38.46 4.65
CA LEU A 334 -7.42 -39.67 4.23
C LEU A 334 -6.48 -40.75 3.67
N LEU A 335 -5.45 -40.33 2.93
CA LEU A 335 -4.41 -41.23 2.43
C LEU A 335 -3.46 -41.68 3.56
N GLN A 336 -3.09 -40.79 4.49
CA GLN A 336 -2.25 -41.14 5.63
C GLN A 336 -2.95 -42.11 6.60
N HIS A 337 -4.25 -41.93 6.86
CA HIS A 337 -5.04 -42.88 7.65
C HIS A 337 -5.07 -44.27 7.01
N ALA A 338 -5.25 -44.34 5.68
CA ALA A 338 -5.16 -45.61 4.95
C ALA A 338 -3.75 -46.23 5.05
N ARG A 339 -2.69 -45.41 5.02
CA ARG A 339 -1.29 -45.85 5.21
C ARG A 339 -1.03 -46.35 6.64
N ASN A 340 -1.66 -45.74 7.63
CA ASN A 340 -1.63 -46.14 9.04
C ASN A 340 -2.48 -47.39 9.34
N GLY A 341 -3.09 -48.03 8.33
CA GLY A 341 -3.91 -49.23 8.49
C GLY A 341 -5.31 -48.98 9.06
N CYS A 342 -5.79 -47.73 9.08
CA CYS A 342 -7.13 -47.41 9.58
C CYS A 342 -8.24 -48.12 8.77
N PRO A 343 -9.36 -48.50 9.42
CA PRO A 343 -10.53 -48.99 8.71
C PRO A 343 -11.06 -47.91 7.75
N LYS A 344 -11.62 -48.33 6.61
CA LYS A 344 -12.21 -47.41 5.64
C LYS A 344 -13.29 -46.55 6.33
N PRO A 345 -13.21 -45.20 6.28
CA PRO A 345 -14.18 -44.35 6.96
C PRO A 345 -15.59 -44.55 6.38
N LYS A 346 -16.61 -44.32 7.21
CA LYS A 346 -18.03 -44.38 6.81
C LYS A 346 -18.26 -43.44 5.62
N TRP A 347 -19.07 -43.88 4.65
CA TRP A 347 -19.35 -43.08 3.46
C TRP A 347 -20.02 -41.75 3.81
N SER A 348 -19.59 -40.67 3.15
CA SER A 348 -20.19 -39.32 3.28
C SER A 348 -20.14 -38.57 1.94
N LYS A 349 -20.99 -37.53 1.81
CA LYS A 349 -20.96 -36.57 0.69
C LYS A 349 -19.54 -35.99 0.50
N TYR A 350 -18.87 -35.66 1.59
CA TYR A 350 -17.53 -35.07 1.59
C TYR A 350 -16.46 -36.04 1.07
N LEU A 351 -16.44 -37.28 1.58
CA LEU A 351 -15.49 -38.31 1.13
C LEU A 351 -15.75 -38.78 -0.31
N SER A 352 -16.98 -38.58 -0.82
CA SER A 352 -17.31 -38.74 -2.23
C SER A 352 -16.77 -37.58 -3.07
N PHE A 353 -16.89 -36.34 -2.59
CA PHE A 353 -16.34 -35.15 -3.25
C PHE A 353 -14.81 -35.18 -3.33
N LEU A 354 -14.09 -35.51 -2.26
CA LEU A 354 -12.62 -35.66 -2.27
C LEU A 354 -12.11 -36.77 -3.22
N LYS A 355 -12.99 -37.68 -3.67
CA LYS A 355 -12.69 -38.73 -4.66
C LYS A 355 -13.30 -38.44 -6.04
N SER A 356 -13.91 -37.28 -6.23
CA SER A 356 -14.60 -36.92 -7.46
C SER A 356 -13.64 -36.41 -8.53
N LYS A 357 -13.98 -36.65 -9.80
CA LYS A 357 -13.28 -36.07 -10.95
C LYS A 357 -13.20 -34.54 -10.85
N THR A 358 -14.26 -33.88 -10.38
CA THR A 358 -14.30 -32.42 -10.18
C THR A 358 -13.28 -31.92 -9.16
N PHE A 359 -13.05 -32.64 -8.05
CA PHE A 359 -12.00 -32.24 -7.11
C PHE A 359 -10.61 -32.47 -7.70
N ALA A 360 -10.40 -33.61 -8.37
CA ALA A 360 -9.15 -33.89 -9.07
C ALA A 360 -8.84 -32.87 -10.19
N GLU A 361 -9.85 -32.36 -10.89
CA GLU A 361 -9.75 -31.28 -11.90
C GLU A 361 -9.37 -29.94 -11.26
N LEU A 362 -10.06 -29.53 -10.18
CA LEU A 362 -9.74 -28.30 -9.45
C LEU A 362 -8.30 -28.29 -8.94
N THR A 363 -7.82 -29.44 -8.45
CA THR A 363 -6.50 -29.62 -7.83
C THR A 363 -5.44 -30.22 -8.76
N GLN A 364 -5.59 -30.09 -10.08
CA GLN A 364 -4.50 -30.37 -11.02
C GLN A 364 -3.32 -29.39 -10.80
N PRO A 365 -2.06 -29.81 -11.06
CA PRO A 365 -0.90 -28.93 -10.98
C PRO A 365 -1.08 -27.65 -11.79
N LYS A 366 -0.81 -26.52 -11.14
CA LYS A 366 -0.74 -25.19 -11.77
C LYS A 366 0.67 -25.01 -12.30
N LEU A 367 0.83 -25.15 -13.61
CA LEU A 367 2.11 -24.87 -14.27
C LEU A 367 2.24 -23.36 -14.47
N LEU A 368 3.44 -22.83 -14.27
CA LEU A 368 3.80 -21.49 -14.73
C LEU A 368 3.76 -21.52 -16.26
N THR A 369 2.99 -20.62 -16.89
CA THR A 369 2.91 -20.57 -18.36
C THR A 369 4.22 -20.01 -18.94
N PRO A 370 4.97 -20.78 -19.76
CA PRO A 370 6.29 -20.38 -20.23
C PRO A 370 6.18 -19.37 -21.38
N HIS A 371 5.88 -18.10 -21.05
CA HIS A 371 5.83 -17.01 -22.03
C HIS A 371 6.23 -15.64 -21.46
N ARG A 372 7.08 -15.58 -20.41
CA ARG A 372 7.59 -14.30 -19.87
C ARG A 372 9.00 -14.32 -19.28
N ILE A 373 9.89 -15.17 -19.78
CA ILE A 373 11.33 -15.15 -19.46
C ILE A 373 12.12 -15.23 -20.76
N GLN A 374 13.04 -14.27 -20.96
CA GLN A 374 14.02 -14.17 -22.07
C GLN A 374 13.44 -14.17 -23.50
N THR A 375 13.34 -12.99 -24.11
CA THR A 375 14.07 -12.61 -25.36
C THR A 375 13.80 -11.13 -25.67
N GLU A 376 14.72 -10.24 -25.26
CA GLU A 376 14.79 -8.83 -25.73
C GLU A 376 16.25 -8.44 -25.99
N VAL A 377 16.86 -9.03 -27.03
CA VAL A 377 18.01 -8.47 -27.77
C VAL A 377 17.89 -8.90 -29.23
N ALA A 378 18.29 -8.01 -30.15
CA ALA A 378 18.46 -8.21 -31.59
C ALA A 378 17.20 -8.18 -32.50
N GLU A 379 17.09 -7.04 -33.20
CA GLU A 379 16.76 -6.88 -34.62
C GLU A 379 15.29 -7.02 -35.10
N GLU A 380 14.70 -5.83 -35.21
CA GLU A 380 13.62 -5.34 -36.10
C GLU A 380 13.25 -6.19 -37.34
N GLY A 381 11.94 -6.31 -37.64
CA GLY A 381 11.52 -6.74 -38.98
C GLY A 381 10.05 -7.11 -39.23
N LYS A 382 9.18 -6.11 -39.41
CA LYS A 382 7.85 -6.16 -40.08
C LYS A 382 6.67 -6.89 -39.39
N GLU A 383 5.63 -6.11 -39.16
CA GLU A 383 4.19 -6.39 -39.32
C GLU A 383 3.69 -7.86 -39.37
N ILE A 384 2.94 -8.31 -38.35
CA ILE A 384 1.47 -8.53 -38.41
C ILE A 384 0.92 -9.11 -37.08
N ASN A 385 -0.31 -8.68 -36.73
CA ASN A 385 -1.21 -9.15 -35.67
C ASN A 385 -0.84 -8.94 -34.19
N GLU A 386 -1.83 -8.45 -33.44
CA GLU A 386 -1.73 -8.07 -32.04
C GLU A 386 -1.98 -9.26 -31.10
N ALA A 387 -0.95 -9.69 -30.37
CA ALA A 387 -1.05 -10.69 -29.31
C ALA A 387 -0.59 -10.09 -27.96
N ILE A 388 -1.53 -9.43 -27.27
CA ILE A 388 -1.48 -8.95 -25.87
C ILE A 388 -0.05 -8.68 -25.33
N ARG A 389 0.50 -7.50 -25.64
CA ARG A 389 1.58 -6.92 -24.83
C ARG A 389 1.08 -6.76 -23.39
N GLN A 390 1.71 -7.43 -22.43
CA GLN A 390 1.48 -7.16 -21.00
C GLN A 390 2.20 -5.85 -20.63
N TYR A 391 1.53 -4.73 -20.88
CA TYR A 391 2.04 -3.39 -20.63
C TYR A 391 2.43 -3.13 -19.16
N PRO A 392 3.35 -2.18 -18.90
CA PRO A 392 3.72 -1.71 -17.55
C PRO A 392 2.53 -1.38 -16.64
N LYS A 393 2.69 -1.63 -15.34
CA LYS A 393 1.68 -1.25 -14.33
C LYS A 393 1.69 0.26 -14.10
N ILE A 394 0.50 0.87 -14.09
CA ILE A 394 0.29 2.31 -13.85
C ILE A 394 -0.39 2.52 -12.48
N HIS A 395 0.00 3.58 -11.78
CA HIS A 395 -0.79 4.15 -10.68
C HIS A 395 -1.00 5.65 -10.91
N THR A 396 -2.25 6.12 -10.83
CA THR A 396 -2.60 7.53 -11.02
C THR A 396 -2.75 8.23 -9.67
N LEU A 397 -2.11 9.39 -9.52
CA LEU A 397 -2.17 10.24 -8.32
C LEU A 397 -2.76 11.60 -8.66
N PHE A 398 -3.54 12.16 -7.73
CA PHE A 398 -3.96 13.56 -7.78
C PHE A 398 -4.05 14.16 -6.37
N SER A 399 -3.67 15.43 -6.23
CA SER A 399 -3.59 16.11 -4.93
C SER A 399 -4.82 16.98 -4.65
N THR A 400 -5.28 16.97 -3.40
CA THR A 400 -6.50 17.65 -2.92
C THR A 400 -6.34 18.11 -1.47
N GLU A 401 -7.17 19.05 -1.03
CA GLU A 401 -7.32 19.46 0.38
C GLU A 401 -8.74 19.17 0.89
N CYS A 402 -8.96 19.11 2.21
CA CYS A 402 -10.29 18.88 2.82
C CYS A 402 -11.26 20.09 2.64
N THR A 403 -11.66 20.42 1.42
CA THR A 403 -12.58 21.54 1.14
C THR A 403 -13.66 21.18 0.10
N PRO A 404 -14.85 21.84 0.14
CA PRO A 404 -15.92 21.61 -0.85
C PRO A 404 -15.46 21.85 -2.29
N TYR A 405 -14.51 22.77 -2.49
CA TYR A 405 -13.84 23.02 -3.77
C TYR A 405 -13.21 21.76 -4.37
N PHE A 406 -12.44 21.00 -3.57
CA PHE A 406 -11.80 19.76 -4.02
C PHE A 406 -12.75 18.57 -4.02
N ASP A 407 -13.85 18.60 -3.26
CA ASP A 407 -14.85 17.53 -3.28
C ASP A 407 -15.53 17.41 -4.65
N TRP A 408 -16.00 18.53 -5.23
CA TRP A 408 -16.63 18.48 -6.56
C TRP A 408 -15.62 18.18 -7.68
N GLN A 409 -14.38 18.66 -7.55
CA GLN A 409 -13.27 18.30 -8.45
C GLN A 409 -12.99 16.79 -8.38
N THR A 410 -12.95 16.21 -7.18
CA THR A 410 -12.79 14.76 -6.96
C THR A 410 -13.91 13.97 -7.65
N VAL A 411 -15.17 14.41 -7.53
CA VAL A 411 -16.32 13.76 -8.19
C VAL A 411 -16.18 13.80 -9.72
N GLY A 412 -15.80 14.93 -10.29
CA GLY A 412 -15.53 15.09 -11.72
C GLY A 412 -14.36 14.22 -12.22
N PHE A 413 -13.22 14.34 -11.56
CA PHE A 413 -12.00 13.56 -11.85
C PHE A 413 -12.29 12.07 -11.82
N MET A 414 -12.87 11.55 -10.72
CA MET A 414 -13.19 10.14 -10.58
C MET A 414 -14.22 9.65 -11.59
N HIS A 415 -15.20 10.47 -12.00
CA HIS A 415 -16.11 10.11 -13.08
C HIS A 415 -15.37 9.96 -14.41
N SER A 416 -14.54 10.94 -14.77
CA SER A 416 -13.76 10.95 -16.01
C SER A 416 -12.74 9.82 -16.07
N PHE A 417 -12.08 9.48 -14.96
CA PHE A 417 -11.16 8.35 -14.85
C PHE A 417 -11.83 7.04 -15.28
N HIS A 418 -13.04 6.75 -14.78
CA HIS A 418 -13.79 5.56 -15.17
C HIS A 418 -14.28 5.60 -16.64
N LEU A 419 -14.70 6.76 -17.15
CA LEU A 419 -15.15 6.90 -18.55
C LEU A 419 -14.00 6.76 -19.55
N SER A 420 -12.83 7.33 -19.23
CA SER A 420 -11.63 7.34 -20.08
C SER A 420 -11.01 5.96 -20.32
N GLY A 421 -11.39 4.96 -19.53
CA GLY A 421 -10.77 3.63 -19.54
C GLY A 421 -9.34 3.62 -18.99
N GLN A 422 -8.93 4.64 -18.22
CA GLN A 422 -7.58 4.74 -17.68
C GLN A 422 -7.23 3.51 -16.82
N SER A 423 -6.17 2.81 -17.23
CA SER A 423 -5.77 1.54 -16.63
C SER A 423 -4.89 1.75 -15.39
N GLY A 424 -5.05 0.87 -14.40
CA GLY A 424 -4.23 0.82 -13.21
C GLY A 424 -4.97 1.27 -11.95
N ASN A 425 -4.22 1.44 -10.87
CA ASN A 425 -4.76 1.93 -9.60
C ASN A 425 -4.87 3.47 -9.61
N ILE A 426 -5.68 4.01 -8.72
CA ILE A 426 -5.79 5.45 -8.48
C ILE A 426 -5.73 5.73 -6.97
N THR A 427 -5.11 6.85 -6.59
CA THR A 427 -5.16 7.35 -5.21
C THR A 427 -5.23 8.87 -5.18
N ARG A 428 -6.26 9.38 -4.51
CA ARG A 428 -6.35 10.78 -4.10
C ARG A 428 -5.39 10.99 -2.93
N LEU A 429 -4.48 11.94 -3.07
CA LEU A 429 -3.67 12.44 -1.97
C LEU A 429 -4.46 13.59 -1.33
N LEU A 430 -4.83 13.44 -0.06
CA LEU A 430 -5.73 14.37 0.63
C LEU A 430 -5.00 15.02 1.82
N SER A 431 -4.59 16.27 1.63
CA SER A 431 -3.88 17.09 2.62
C SER A 431 -4.84 17.88 3.50
N CYS A 432 -4.84 17.62 4.80
CA CYS A 432 -5.79 18.26 5.74
C CYS A 432 -5.12 18.66 7.05
N THR A 433 -5.66 19.66 7.74
CA THR A 433 -5.33 19.86 9.15
C THR A 433 -6.03 18.80 10.00
N ASP A 434 -5.53 18.56 11.21
CA ASP A 434 -6.21 17.69 12.18
C ASP A 434 -7.63 18.21 12.49
N GLU A 435 -7.88 19.51 12.41
CA GLU A 435 -9.17 20.14 12.66
C GLU A 435 -10.16 19.86 11.51
N ASP A 436 -9.77 20.15 10.26
CA ASP A 436 -10.62 19.92 9.09
C ASP A 436 -10.99 18.44 8.95
N LEU A 437 -10.02 17.54 9.19
CA LEU A 437 -10.18 16.10 9.04
C LEU A 437 -11.21 15.49 10.02
N LYS A 438 -11.56 16.18 11.12
CA LYS A 438 -12.61 15.77 12.08
C LYS A 438 -14.03 16.08 11.59
N GLU A 439 -14.21 17.15 10.82
CA GLU A 439 -15.50 17.66 10.31
C GLU A 439 -15.75 17.30 8.84
N TYR A 440 -14.70 16.86 8.13
CA TYR A 440 -14.73 16.51 6.71
C TYR A 440 -15.69 15.36 6.41
N LYS A 441 -16.24 15.36 5.18
CA LYS A 441 -17.32 14.44 4.75
C LYS A 441 -17.00 13.68 3.48
N GLY A 442 -16.15 14.22 2.61
CA GLY A 442 -15.80 13.61 1.32
C GLY A 442 -14.81 12.43 1.39
N HIS A 443 -14.76 11.69 2.50
CA HIS A 443 -13.80 10.60 2.72
C HIS A 443 -13.90 9.46 1.67
N ASP A 444 -15.11 9.19 1.19
CA ASP A 444 -15.45 8.07 0.29
C ASP A 444 -15.45 8.45 -1.21
N LEU A 445 -15.19 9.72 -1.55
CA LEU A 445 -15.26 10.21 -2.94
C LEU A 445 -14.22 9.57 -3.87
N ALA A 446 -13.10 9.10 -3.33
CA ALA A 446 -12.03 8.41 -4.05
C ALA A 446 -11.24 7.48 -3.10
N PRO A 447 -10.52 6.46 -3.61
CA PRO A 447 -9.49 5.76 -2.82
C PRO A 447 -8.47 6.80 -2.34
N THR A 448 -8.37 7.00 -1.03
CA THR A 448 -7.70 8.18 -0.43
C THR A 448 -6.53 7.78 0.45
N HIS A 449 -5.39 8.44 0.25
CA HIS A 449 -4.26 8.46 1.18
C HIS A 449 -4.25 9.82 1.89
N TYR A 450 -4.29 9.80 3.22
CA TYR A 450 -4.35 11.00 4.05
C TYR A 450 -2.95 11.54 4.34
N VAL A 451 -2.81 12.88 4.31
CA VAL A 451 -1.54 13.59 4.48
C VAL A 451 -1.76 14.78 5.43
N PRO A 452 -0.85 15.05 6.38
CA PRO A 452 -0.86 16.29 7.15
C PRO A 452 -0.67 17.49 6.21
N SER A 453 -1.56 18.48 6.29
CA SER A 453 -1.46 19.69 5.45
C SER A 453 -0.18 20.47 5.76
N MET A 454 0.57 20.77 4.70
CA MET A 454 1.72 21.68 4.72
C MET A 454 1.34 23.09 4.24
N SER A 455 0.04 23.38 4.03
CA SER A 455 -0.46 24.69 3.57
C SER A 455 0.00 25.86 4.46
N LEU A 456 0.30 25.61 5.74
CA LEU A 456 1.02 26.52 6.62
C LEU A 456 2.36 25.88 7.01
N HIS A 457 3.47 26.43 6.50
CA HIS A 457 4.78 25.80 6.65
C HIS A 457 5.26 25.85 8.13
N PRO A 458 5.55 24.70 8.77
CA PRO A 458 5.60 24.58 10.24
C PRO A 458 6.76 25.33 10.91
N LEU A 459 7.83 25.67 10.17
CA LEU A 459 8.99 26.39 10.71
C LEU A 459 9.00 27.90 10.44
N THR A 460 8.19 28.38 9.49
CA THR A 460 8.22 29.79 9.03
C THR A 460 6.88 30.51 9.12
N GLY A 461 5.76 29.77 9.19
CA GLY A 461 4.42 30.33 9.12
C GLY A 461 4.05 30.90 7.74
N ASP A 462 4.83 30.59 6.69
CA ASP A 462 4.43 30.95 5.32
C ASP A 462 3.21 30.13 4.89
N TRP A 463 2.19 30.79 4.35
CA TRP A 463 0.99 30.12 3.85
C TRP A 463 1.10 29.91 2.35
N TYR A 464 1.21 28.64 1.93
CA TYR A 464 1.43 28.26 0.54
C TYR A 464 0.84 26.87 0.21
N PRO A 465 -0.47 26.74 -0.06
CA PRO A 465 -1.14 25.44 -0.22
C PRO A 465 -0.58 24.52 -1.32
N ALA A 466 0.03 25.08 -2.38
CA ALA A 466 0.55 24.28 -3.48
C ALA A 466 1.69 23.32 -3.06
N ILE A 467 2.41 23.61 -1.97
CA ILE A 467 3.43 22.71 -1.41
C ILE A 467 2.87 21.35 -0.98
N ASN A 468 1.54 21.24 -0.77
CA ASN A 468 0.89 19.97 -0.50
C ASN A 468 1.15 18.94 -1.59
N LYS A 469 1.24 19.32 -2.87
CA LYS A 469 1.43 18.37 -3.97
C LYS A 469 2.77 17.61 -3.85
N PRO A 470 3.95 18.25 -3.80
CA PRO A 470 5.20 17.54 -3.53
C PRO A 470 5.25 16.89 -2.14
N ALA A 471 4.77 17.57 -1.08
CA ALA A 471 4.78 17.01 0.27
C ALA A 471 3.95 15.73 0.39
N ALA A 472 2.79 15.67 -0.27
CA ALA A 472 1.91 14.52 -0.29
C ALA A 472 2.47 13.37 -1.14
N VAL A 473 3.14 13.66 -2.26
CA VAL A 473 3.85 12.65 -3.06
C VAL A 473 4.99 12.03 -2.23
N VAL A 474 5.80 12.84 -1.55
CA VAL A 474 6.81 12.36 -0.58
C VAL A 474 6.18 11.54 0.54
N HIS A 475 5.08 11.99 1.13
CA HIS A 475 4.39 11.25 2.18
C HIS A 475 3.84 9.90 1.68
N TRP A 476 3.25 9.86 0.48
CA TRP A 476 2.71 8.65 -0.12
C TRP A 476 3.79 7.60 -0.40
N LEU A 477 4.91 8.02 -1.03
CA LEU A 477 6.08 7.17 -1.30
C LEU A 477 6.65 6.51 -0.03
N ASN A 478 6.63 7.22 1.10
CA ASN A 478 7.15 6.73 2.38
C ASN A 478 6.15 5.86 3.19
N HIS A 479 4.88 5.80 2.81
CA HIS A 479 3.83 5.12 3.60
C HIS A 479 3.00 4.08 2.84
N VAL A 480 3.12 4.00 1.51
CA VAL A 480 2.33 3.08 0.67
C VAL A 480 3.23 2.08 -0.05
N ASN A 481 2.80 0.82 -0.13
CA ASN A 481 3.47 -0.21 -0.93
C ASN A 481 2.99 -0.13 -2.38
N ILE A 482 3.86 0.32 -3.29
CA ILE A 482 3.49 0.74 -4.64
C ILE A 482 3.70 -0.42 -5.64
N ASP A 483 2.60 -1.00 -6.12
CA ASP A 483 2.58 -2.04 -7.15
C ASP A 483 2.43 -1.43 -8.57
N ALA A 484 3.33 -0.50 -8.92
CA ALA A 484 3.34 0.18 -10.22
C ALA A 484 4.75 0.49 -10.70
N GLU A 485 4.92 0.48 -12.02
CA GLU A 485 6.18 0.78 -12.72
C GLU A 485 6.22 2.25 -13.17
N TYR A 486 5.07 2.80 -13.57
CA TYR A 486 4.90 4.22 -13.89
C TYR A 486 3.82 4.86 -13.01
N ILE A 487 4.10 6.08 -12.58
CA ILE A 487 3.19 6.92 -11.84
C ILE A 487 2.74 8.07 -12.76
N VAL A 488 1.42 8.27 -12.84
CA VAL A 488 0.79 9.37 -13.57
C VAL A 488 0.27 10.36 -12.54
N ILE A 489 0.93 11.50 -12.37
CA ILE A 489 0.51 12.55 -11.43
C ILE A 489 -0.26 13.62 -12.22
N LEU A 490 -1.44 13.97 -11.72
CA LEU A 490 -2.39 14.91 -12.29
C LEU A 490 -2.87 15.90 -11.23
N ASP A 491 -3.44 17.02 -11.67
CA ASP A 491 -4.10 17.99 -10.79
C ASP A 491 -5.61 17.69 -10.67
N ALA A 492 -6.25 18.11 -9.57
CA ALA A 492 -7.66 17.79 -9.31
C ALA A 492 -8.62 18.47 -10.31
N ASP A 493 -8.23 19.60 -10.90
CA ASP A 493 -8.96 20.28 -11.95
C ASP A 493 -8.65 19.75 -13.36
N MET A 494 -8.50 18.42 -13.45
CA MET A 494 -8.33 17.70 -14.71
C MET A 494 -9.51 16.74 -14.97
N ILE A 495 -9.96 16.67 -16.23
CA ILE A 495 -10.93 15.69 -16.73
C ILE A 495 -10.25 14.81 -17.78
N LEU A 496 -10.27 13.49 -17.59
CA LEU A 496 -9.74 12.52 -18.56
C LEU A 496 -10.75 12.27 -19.68
N ARG A 497 -10.30 12.48 -20.93
CA ARG A 497 -11.02 12.18 -22.18
C ARG A 497 -10.67 10.79 -22.74
N GLY A 498 -9.52 10.26 -22.37
CA GLY A 498 -8.99 8.96 -22.79
C GLY A 498 -7.81 8.53 -21.93
N PRO A 499 -7.27 7.33 -22.13
CA PRO A 499 -6.22 6.79 -21.28
C PRO A 499 -4.89 7.52 -21.48
N ILE A 500 -4.16 7.72 -20.39
CA ILE A 500 -2.81 8.28 -20.36
C ILE A 500 -1.86 7.11 -20.15
N THR A 501 -1.30 6.56 -21.23
CA THR A 501 -0.41 5.40 -21.15
C THR A 501 1.06 5.81 -21.32
N PRO A 502 1.99 5.34 -20.45
CA PRO A 502 3.41 5.68 -20.53
C PRO A 502 4.06 5.37 -21.88
N TRP A 503 3.66 4.26 -22.51
CA TRP A 503 4.27 3.77 -23.76
C TRP A 503 3.79 4.51 -25.01
N GLU A 504 2.54 5.01 -25.07
CA GLU A 504 2.10 5.89 -26.16
C GLU A 504 2.94 7.18 -26.21
N PHE A 505 3.19 7.78 -25.03
CA PHE A 505 3.98 9.01 -24.92
C PHE A 505 5.50 8.78 -24.74
N LYS A 506 5.95 7.52 -24.80
CA LYS A 506 7.36 7.08 -24.72
C LYS A 506 8.08 7.50 -23.42
N ALA A 507 7.38 7.50 -22.29
CA ALA A 507 8.00 7.61 -20.97
C ALA A 507 8.92 6.41 -20.71
N ALA A 508 10.07 6.66 -20.09
CA ALA A 508 11.02 5.65 -19.68
C ALA A 508 11.78 6.08 -18.41
N ARG A 509 12.52 5.15 -17.80
CA ARG A 509 13.44 5.46 -16.68
C ARG A 509 14.47 6.52 -17.11
N GLY A 510 14.67 7.55 -16.28
CA GLY A 510 15.48 8.72 -16.58
C GLY A 510 14.85 9.69 -17.60
N ARG A 511 13.68 9.35 -18.16
CA ARG A 511 13.02 10.05 -19.27
C ARG A 511 11.50 10.18 -19.03
N PRO A 512 11.08 10.94 -18.01
CA PRO A 512 9.67 11.23 -17.75
C PRO A 512 8.99 11.91 -18.94
N VAL A 513 7.66 11.88 -18.99
CA VAL A 513 6.84 12.66 -19.92
C VAL A 513 6.12 13.76 -19.15
N SER A 514 6.00 14.95 -19.74
CA SER A 514 5.17 16.00 -19.18
C SER A 514 4.66 16.98 -20.25
N THR A 515 3.74 17.86 -19.86
CA THR A 515 3.12 18.86 -20.75
C THR A 515 3.86 20.21 -20.68
N PRO A 516 3.95 20.96 -21.80
CA PRO A 516 4.76 22.19 -21.87
C PRO A 516 4.16 23.34 -21.07
N TYR A 517 4.91 23.87 -20.11
CA TYR A 517 4.56 25.05 -19.30
C TYR A 517 5.51 26.22 -19.66
N GLU A 518 5.41 26.73 -20.89
CA GLU A 518 6.32 27.75 -21.44
C GLU A 518 6.42 29.06 -20.65
N TYR A 519 5.45 29.35 -19.78
CA TYR A 519 5.49 30.49 -18.86
C TYR A 519 6.54 30.33 -17.75
N LEU A 520 7.14 29.14 -17.57
CA LEU A 520 8.26 28.89 -16.65
C LEU A 520 9.60 29.43 -17.19
N ILE A 521 9.63 30.71 -17.53
CA ILE A 521 10.79 31.42 -18.11
C ILE A 521 12.05 31.42 -17.23
N GLY A 522 11.91 31.07 -15.94
CA GLY A 522 13.00 30.93 -14.97
C GLY A 522 14.01 29.83 -15.31
N CYS A 523 13.63 28.84 -16.14
CA CYS A 523 14.60 27.88 -16.70
C CYS A 523 15.66 28.56 -17.59
N ASP A 524 15.30 29.66 -18.26
CA ASP A 524 16.16 30.29 -19.28
C ASP A 524 17.09 31.39 -18.71
N ASN A 525 16.92 31.77 -17.44
CA ASN A 525 17.50 33.00 -16.88
C ASN A 525 18.45 32.78 -15.67
N GLU A 526 18.43 33.68 -14.69
CA GLU A 526 19.24 33.60 -13.47
C GLU A 526 18.65 32.69 -12.39
N LEU A 527 17.32 32.51 -12.37
CA LEU A 527 16.61 31.70 -11.38
C LEU A 527 17.09 30.23 -11.40
N ALA A 528 17.25 29.63 -12.58
CA ALA A 528 17.85 28.31 -12.72
C ALA A 528 19.30 28.24 -12.21
N LYS A 529 20.10 29.30 -12.38
CA LYS A 529 21.51 29.33 -11.95
C LYS A 529 21.66 29.49 -10.44
N LEU A 530 20.65 30.04 -9.78
CA LEU A 530 20.55 30.11 -8.33
C LEU A 530 20.08 28.76 -7.75
N HIS A 531 19.08 28.13 -8.38
CA HIS A 531 18.33 27.02 -7.79
C HIS A 531 18.61 25.62 -8.35
N THR A 532 19.44 25.43 -9.38
CA THR A 532 19.96 24.10 -9.73
C THR A 532 21.42 24.14 -10.18
N ARG A 533 22.18 23.09 -9.82
CA ARG A 533 23.54 22.85 -10.31
C ARG A 533 23.58 22.52 -11.81
N HIS A 534 22.42 22.23 -12.40
CA HIS A 534 22.28 21.81 -13.80
C HIS A 534 21.22 22.64 -14.56
N PRO A 535 21.41 23.97 -14.71
CA PRO A 535 20.47 24.81 -15.45
C PRO A 535 20.30 24.36 -16.90
N GLU A 536 21.30 23.69 -17.49
CA GLU A 536 21.21 23.04 -18.81
C GLU A 536 20.22 21.87 -18.87
N ALA A 537 19.67 21.44 -17.73
CA ALA A 537 18.68 20.37 -17.57
C ALA A 537 17.31 20.86 -17.06
N CYS A 538 17.06 22.17 -17.03
CA CYS A 538 15.74 22.72 -16.68
C CYS A 538 14.80 22.65 -17.89
N ASP A 539 13.91 21.66 -17.91
CA ASP A 539 12.81 21.57 -18.87
C ASP A 539 11.60 22.39 -18.36
N LYS A 540 10.90 23.13 -19.22
CA LYS A 540 9.71 23.94 -18.84
C LYS A 540 8.43 23.10 -18.82
N VAL A 541 8.19 22.39 -17.73
CA VAL A 541 7.17 21.33 -17.68
C VAL A 541 6.32 21.35 -16.42
N GLY A 542 5.12 20.78 -16.53
CA GLY A 542 4.21 20.56 -15.41
C GLY A 542 2.85 20.06 -15.88
N GLY A 543 1.86 20.08 -14.99
CA GLY A 543 0.51 19.59 -15.27
C GLY A 543 0.46 18.06 -15.23
N VAL A 544 0.44 17.42 -16.39
CA VAL A 544 0.57 15.95 -16.46
C VAL A 544 2.03 15.56 -16.25
N ILE A 545 2.28 14.62 -15.34
CA ILE A 545 3.61 14.03 -15.13
C ILE A 545 3.48 12.51 -15.26
N ILE A 546 4.23 11.89 -16.16
CA ILE A 546 4.36 10.42 -16.25
C ILE A 546 5.81 10.06 -15.97
N MET A 547 6.07 9.39 -14.85
CA MET A 547 7.43 9.13 -14.37
C MET A 547 7.58 7.67 -13.94
N HIS A 548 8.72 7.05 -14.22
CA HIS A 548 9.02 5.70 -13.72
C HIS A 548 9.20 5.75 -12.19
N ILE A 549 8.68 4.76 -11.45
CA ILE A 549 8.62 4.78 -9.98
C ILE A 549 9.98 5.02 -9.30
N ASP A 550 11.06 4.46 -9.84
CA ASP A 550 12.39 4.66 -9.28
C ASP A 550 12.94 6.08 -9.52
N ASP A 551 12.62 6.71 -10.65
CA ASP A 551 12.96 8.13 -10.87
C ASP A 551 12.21 8.99 -9.85
N LEU A 552 10.92 8.68 -9.61
CA LEU A 552 10.08 9.38 -8.64
C LEU A 552 10.58 9.22 -7.20
N ARG A 553 11.14 8.06 -6.84
CA ARG A 553 11.75 7.81 -5.51
C ARG A 553 12.95 8.72 -5.24
N GLU A 554 13.80 8.95 -6.24
CA GLU A 554 14.94 9.88 -6.12
C GLU A 554 14.47 11.35 -6.22
N PHE A 555 13.50 11.63 -7.09
CA PHE A 555 13.03 12.97 -7.41
C PHE A 555 12.14 13.63 -6.34
N ALA A 556 11.22 12.90 -5.71
CA ALA A 556 10.14 13.54 -4.94
C ALA A 556 10.63 14.40 -3.75
N LEU A 557 11.71 14.00 -3.07
CA LEU A 557 12.28 14.80 -2.00
C LEU A 557 12.97 16.07 -2.54
N LEU A 558 13.60 16.00 -3.71
CA LEU A 558 14.17 17.17 -4.38
C LEU A 558 13.08 18.14 -4.86
N TRP A 559 11.94 17.64 -5.33
CA TRP A 559 10.77 18.46 -5.67
C TRP A 559 10.29 19.29 -4.47
N LEU A 560 10.14 18.66 -3.30
CA LEU A 560 9.76 19.36 -2.07
C LEU A 560 10.81 20.39 -1.64
N LEU A 561 12.09 19.98 -1.53
CA LEU A 561 13.17 20.87 -1.09
C LEU A 561 13.39 22.05 -2.05
N LYS A 562 13.31 21.84 -3.37
CA LYS A 562 13.41 22.93 -4.36
C LYS A 562 12.16 23.80 -4.40
N THR A 563 10.98 23.27 -4.06
CA THR A 563 9.79 24.10 -3.84
C THR A 563 10.02 25.05 -2.66
N GLU A 564 10.54 24.54 -1.53
CA GLU A 564 10.87 25.36 -0.35
C GLU A 564 11.97 26.39 -0.64
N GLU A 565 13.01 26.01 -1.39
CA GLU A 565 14.12 26.89 -1.78
C GLU A 565 13.66 28.07 -2.65
N VAL A 566 12.88 27.81 -3.71
CA VAL A 566 12.31 28.86 -4.58
C VAL A 566 11.24 29.67 -3.86
N ARG A 567 10.52 29.08 -2.90
CA ARG A 567 9.52 29.76 -2.05
C ARG A 567 10.16 30.65 -0.97
N ALA A 568 11.41 30.38 -0.60
CA ALA A 568 12.19 31.24 0.27
C ALA A 568 12.75 32.48 -0.46
N ASP A 569 13.06 32.36 -1.76
CA ASP A 569 13.62 33.46 -2.56
C ASP A 569 12.55 34.46 -3.05
N LYS A 570 12.05 35.24 -2.10
CA LYS A 570 11.08 36.33 -2.34
C LYS A 570 11.69 37.53 -3.08
N ALA A 571 12.99 37.55 -3.35
CA ALA A 571 13.63 38.63 -4.11
C ALA A 571 13.43 38.46 -5.62
N HIS A 572 13.43 37.21 -6.11
CA HIS A 572 13.34 36.90 -7.54
C HIS A 572 11.91 36.62 -8.04
N TYR A 573 10.88 36.90 -7.25
CA TYR A 573 9.46 36.64 -7.57
C TYR A 573 8.89 37.39 -8.79
N ALA A 574 9.56 38.42 -9.30
CA ALA A 574 9.03 39.31 -10.34
C ALA A 574 8.65 38.58 -11.65
N THR A 575 7.58 39.03 -12.32
CA THR A 575 7.02 38.34 -13.51
C THR A 575 8.02 38.19 -14.65
N ASN A 576 9.00 39.10 -14.79
CA ASN A 576 10.05 39.03 -15.79
C ASN A 576 11.16 38.01 -15.47
N ILE A 577 11.14 37.39 -14.29
CA ILE A 577 12.08 36.35 -13.84
C ILE A 577 11.35 35.00 -13.73
N THR A 578 10.15 34.98 -13.15
CA THR A 578 9.38 33.74 -12.87
C THR A 578 8.25 33.46 -13.86
N GLY A 579 7.76 34.46 -14.61
CA GLY A 579 6.47 34.36 -15.29
C GLY A 579 5.25 34.38 -14.37
N ASP A 580 5.42 34.51 -13.04
CA ASP A 580 4.29 34.67 -12.12
C ASP A 580 3.63 36.04 -12.33
N ILE A 581 2.46 36.04 -12.95
CA ILE A 581 1.66 37.26 -13.20
C ILE A 581 1.21 37.95 -11.91
N TYR A 582 1.23 37.25 -10.77
CA TYR A 582 0.88 37.78 -9.46
C TYR A 582 2.09 38.21 -8.62
N GLN A 583 3.33 37.95 -9.07
CA GLN A 583 4.59 38.30 -8.39
C GLN A 583 4.65 37.82 -6.93
N SER A 584 4.09 36.63 -6.70
CA SER A 584 3.69 36.12 -5.39
C SER A 584 4.39 34.82 -4.98
N GLY A 585 5.16 34.23 -5.90
CA GLY A 585 5.72 32.89 -5.76
C GLY A 585 4.64 31.81 -5.77
N TRP A 586 3.54 32.01 -6.51
CA TRP A 586 2.46 31.02 -6.54
C TRP A 586 2.89 29.74 -7.26
N ILE A 587 3.72 29.87 -8.28
CA ILE A 587 4.25 28.78 -9.11
C ILE A 587 5.61 28.22 -8.63
N SER A 588 6.03 28.52 -7.39
CA SER A 588 7.29 28.00 -6.81
C SER A 588 7.36 26.47 -6.80
N GLU A 589 6.23 25.76 -6.70
CA GLU A 589 6.14 24.29 -6.79
C GLU A 589 6.44 23.73 -8.19
N MET A 590 6.11 24.48 -9.25
CA MET A 590 6.40 24.11 -10.64
C MET A 590 7.88 24.32 -10.98
N TYR A 591 8.49 25.36 -10.39
CA TYR A 591 9.94 25.53 -10.40
C TYR A 591 10.65 24.50 -9.52
N GLY A 592 10.08 24.14 -8.38
CA GLY A 592 10.54 23.03 -7.54
C GLY A 592 10.58 21.71 -8.30
N TYR A 593 9.55 21.44 -9.12
CA TYR A 593 9.53 20.29 -10.04
C TYR A 593 10.69 20.40 -11.04
N SER A 594 10.76 21.49 -11.79
CA SER A 594 11.69 21.68 -12.91
C SER A 594 13.16 21.65 -12.46
N PHE A 595 13.49 22.34 -11.36
CA PHE A 595 14.84 22.36 -10.79
C PHE A 595 15.19 21.04 -10.08
N GLY A 596 14.24 20.39 -9.41
CA GLY A 596 14.45 19.08 -8.78
C GLY A 596 14.72 17.97 -9.81
N ALA A 597 14.06 18.02 -10.97
CA ALA A 597 14.30 17.10 -12.08
C ALA A 597 15.65 17.39 -12.77
N ALA A 598 16.01 18.67 -12.90
CA ALA A 598 17.30 19.11 -13.43
C ALA A 598 18.49 18.64 -12.55
N GLU A 599 18.35 18.67 -11.22
CA GLU A 599 19.36 18.14 -10.28
C GLU A 599 19.69 16.65 -10.49
N LEU A 600 18.70 15.85 -10.94
CA LEU A 600 18.88 14.46 -11.35
C LEU A 600 19.19 14.28 -12.85
N LYS A 601 19.20 15.37 -13.62
CA LYS A 601 19.35 15.40 -15.09
C LYS A 601 18.32 14.55 -15.84
N LEU A 602 17.11 14.40 -15.27
CA LEU A 602 15.99 13.82 -15.99
C LEU A 602 15.71 14.64 -17.25
N ARG A 603 15.41 13.98 -18.37
CA ARG A 603 15.12 14.65 -19.63
C ARG A 603 13.70 14.34 -20.09
N HIS A 604 12.84 15.35 -20.11
CA HIS A 604 11.45 15.14 -20.42
C HIS A 604 11.24 14.81 -21.90
N HIS A 605 10.32 13.91 -22.19
CA HIS A 605 9.59 13.97 -23.44
C HIS A 605 8.40 14.93 -23.23
N ILE A 606 8.56 16.14 -23.75
CA ILE A 606 7.53 17.18 -23.68
C ILE A 606 6.52 16.92 -24.80
N SER A 607 5.22 16.89 -24.47
CA SER A 607 4.17 16.68 -25.46
C SER A 607 3.00 17.64 -25.24
N SER A 608 2.63 18.40 -26.27
CA SER A 608 1.39 19.19 -26.32
C SER A 608 0.16 18.29 -26.49
N GLU A 609 0.31 17.09 -27.05
CA GLU A 609 -0.79 16.20 -27.45
C GLU A 609 -1.60 15.62 -26.27
N ILE A 610 -1.11 15.73 -25.03
CA ILE A 610 -1.74 15.10 -23.86
C ILE A 610 -2.87 15.97 -23.29
N LEU A 611 -2.66 17.28 -23.18
CA LEU A 611 -3.46 18.20 -22.37
C LEU A 611 -3.89 19.42 -23.17
N ILE A 612 -5.15 19.81 -23.03
CA ILE A 612 -5.66 21.10 -23.53
C ILE A 612 -6.45 21.83 -22.45
N TYR A 613 -6.36 23.16 -22.45
CA TYR A 613 -7.22 24.02 -21.65
C TYR A 613 -8.53 24.28 -22.41
N PRO A 614 -9.72 24.08 -21.81
CA PRO A 614 -10.96 24.57 -22.39
C PRO A 614 -10.86 26.06 -22.76
N GLY A 615 -11.51 26.48 -23.85
CA GLY A 615 -11.33 27.81 -24.43
C GLY A 615 -10.07 28.02 -25.28
N TYR A 616 -9.17 27.03 -25.40
CA TYR A 616 -8.02 27.09 -26.31
C TYR A 616 -8.34 26.38 -27.63
N VAL A 617 -7.83 26.92 -28.74
CA VAL A 617 -7.98 26.29 -30.06
C VAL A 617 -7.15 24.99 -30.11
N PRO A 618 -7.75 23.84 -30.43
CA PRO A 618 -7.03 22.57 -30.54
C PRO A 618 -6.17 22.50 -31.81
N GLU A 619 -5.05 21.78 -31.72
CA GLU A 619 -4.21 21.46 -32.87
C GLU A 619 -4.92 20.45 -33.81
N PRO A 620 -4.96 20.67 -35.14
CA PRO A 620 -5.65 19.79 -36.07
C PRO A 620 -5.17 18.33 -36.02
N GLY A 621 -6.09 17.41 -35.77
CA GLY A 621 -5.83 15.97 -35.69
C GLY A 621 -5.36 15.45 -34.33
N VAL A 622 -5.07 16.33 -33.36
CA VAL A 622 -4.64 15.93 -32.01
C VAL A 622 -5.83 15.48 -31.17
N ASN A 623 -5.74 14.28 -30.57
CA ASN A 623 -6.77 13.74 -29.68
C ASN A 623 -6.34 13.78 -28.21
N TYR A 624 -6.42 14.98 -27.63
CA TYR A 624 -6.07 15.29 -26.25
C TYR A 624 -6.69 14.30 -25.25
N ARG A 625 -5.87 13.82 -24.31
CA ARG A 625 -6.29 12.89 -23.25
C ARG A 625 -6.85 13.58 -22.02
N VAL A 626 -6.53 14.85 -21.80
CA VAL A 626 -6.86 15.60 -20.58
C VAL A 626 -7.38 17.00 -20.92
N PHE A 627 -8.49 17.40 -20.30
CA PHE A 627 -8.82 18.81 -20.10
C PHE A 627 -8.22 19.31 -18.78
N HIS A 628 -7.61 20.48 -18.78
CA HIS A 628 -7.20 21.19 -17.56
C HIS A 628 -8.04 22.46 -17.43
N TYR A 629 -9.07 22.47 -16.57
CA TYR A 629 -10.03 23.57 -16.47
C TYR A 629 -9.60 24.65 -15.45
N GLY A 630 -8.31 24.96 -15.45
CA GLY A 630 -7.67 25.81 -14.44
C GLY A 630 -7.90 27.32 -14.56
N LEU A 631 -8.51 27.77 -15.67
CA LEU A 631 -8.68 29.18 -16.07
C LEU A 631 -10.15 29.47 -16.45
N GLU A 632 -10.53 30.75 -16.58
CA GLU A 632 -11.83 31.12 -17.18
C GLU A 632 -11.84 30.78 -18.68
N PHE A 633 -12.93 30.15 -19.15
CA PHE A 633 -13.21 29.95 -20.57
C PHE A 633 -14.66 30.29 -20.91
N LYS A 634 -14.94 30.55 -22.20
CA LYS A 634 -16.20 31.12 -22.70
C LYS A 634 -16.69 30.41 -23.96
N VAL A 635 -18.00 30.27 -24.07
CA VAL A 635 -18.71 29.74 -25.24
C VAL A 635 -19.88 30.68 -25.51
N GLY A 636 -19.74 31.54 -26.53
CA GLY A 636 -20.65 32.67 -26.75
C GLY A 636 -20.78 33.57 -25.51
N ASN A 637 -22.01 33.71 -25.01
CA ASN A 637 -22.34 34.51 -23.82
C ASN A 637 -22.23 33.76 -22.48
N TRP A 638 -21.94 32.45 -22.50
CA TRP A 638 -21.74 31.64 -21.30
C TRP A 638 -20.25 31.57 -20.95
N SER A 639 -19.90 31.55 -19.67
CA SER A 639 -18.53 31.30 -19.21
C SER A 639 -18.48 30.40 -17.98
N PHE A 640 -17.34 29.76 -17.79
CA PHE A 640 -17.01 28.97 -16.62
C PHE A 640 -15.62 29.36 -16.11
N ASP A 641 -15.53 29.56 -14.79
CA ASP A 641 -14.29 29.66 -14.04
C ASP A 641 -14.49 28.92 -12.71
N LYS A 642 -13.61 27.93 -12.43
CA LYS A 642 -13.64 27.13 -11.20
C LYS A 642 -13.52 27.99 -9.93
N ALA A 643 -12.88 29.15 -9.98
CA ALA A 643 -12.65 29.99 -8.81
C ALA A 643 -13.96 30.54 -8.20
N ASN A 644 -15.02 30.66 -9.00
CA ASN A 644 -16.35 31.05 -8.53
C ASN A 644 -17.04 29.97 -7.66
N TRP A 645 -16.50 28.75 -7.63
CA TRP A 645 -17.12 27.56 -7.00
C TRP A 645 -16.29 27.01 -5.82
N ARG A 646 -15.44 27.85 -5.21
CA ARG A 646 -14.60 27.48 -4.05
C ARG A 646 -15.44 27.15 -2.80
N GLU A 647 -16.36 28.04 -2.44
CA GLU A 647 -17.18 27.92 -1.22
C GLU A 647 -18.52 27.19 -1.45
N VAL A 648 -18.72 26.57 -2.62
CA VAL A 648 -20.00 25.98 -3.01
C VAL A 648 -19.99 24.47 -2.84
N ASP A 649 -20.70 23.97 -1.83
CA ASP A 649 -20.91 22.54 -1.62
C ASP A 649 -21.90 21.97 -2.65
N LEU A 650 -21.37 21.60 -3.82
CA LEU A 650 -22.11 20.92 -4.88
C LEU A 650 -22.31 19.42 -4.61
N VAL A 651 -21.56 18.83 -3.65
CA VAL A 651 -21.49 17.38 -3.46
C VAL A 651 -22.54 16.89 -2.46
N ASN A 652 -22.75 17.61 -1.35
CA ASN A 652 -23.78 17.30 -0.36
C ASN A 652 -25.12 17.98 -0.66
N ARG A 653 -25.13 19.10 -1.40
CA ARG A 653 -26.38 19.74 -1.85
C ARG A 653 -26.97 18.95 -3.03
N CYS A 654 -27.99 18.14 -2.74
CA CYS A 654 -28.69 17.35 -3.74
C CYS A 654 -29.11 18.17 -4.98
N TRP A 655 -28.79 17.63 -6.16
CA TRP A 655 -29.08 18.19 -7.48
C TRP A 655 -28.42 19.55 -7.80
N ALA A 656 -27.39 19.94 -7.05
CA ALA A 656 -26.58 21.11 -7.38
C ALA A 656 -25.60 20.83 -8.53
N THR A 657 -25.65 21.64 -9.58
CA THR A 657 -24.81 21.54 -10.77
C THR A 657 -24.25 22.91 -11.16
N PHE A 658 -23.28 22.92 -12.07
CA PHE A 658 -22.84 24.14 -12.74
C PHE A 658 -23.91 24.62 -13.74
N PRO A 659 -23.93 25.91 -14.12
CA PRO A 659 -24.83 26.42 -15.15
C PRO A 659 -24.60 25.68 -16.47
N ASP A 660 -25.66 25.07 -17.02
CA ASP A 660 -25.52 24.24 -18.21
C ASP A 660 -24.92 25.04 -19.38
N PRO A 661 -23.90 24.49 -20.08
CA PRO A 661 -23.30 25.14 -21.23
C PRO A 661 -24.26 25.14 -22.43
N PRO A 662 -24.03 26.03 -23.43
CA PRO A 662 -24.84 26.10 -24.64
C PRO A 662 -25.00 24.74 -25.33
N ASP A 663 -26.10 24.57 -26.07
CA ASP A 663 -26.27 23.35 -26.85
C ASP A 663 -25.33 23.35 -28.06
N PRO A 664 -24.59 22.26 -28.34
CA PRO A 664 -23.74 22.13 -29.53
C PRO A 664 -24.44 22.48 -30.86
N SER A 665 -25.76 22.26 -30.97
CA SER A 665 -26.53 22.61 -32.16
C SER A 665 -26.79 24.12 -32.34
N THR A 666 -26.48 24.94 -31.34
CA THR A 666 -26.62 26.42 -31.37
C THR A 666 -25.31 27.17 -31.67
N LEU A 667 -24.21 26.45 -31.92
CA LEU A 667 -22.92 27.06 -32.28
C LEU A 667 -22.88 27.49 -33.76
N GLU A 668 -22.32 28.66 -34.03
CA GLU A 668 -22.14 29.17 -35.40
C GLU A 668 -20.98 28.47 -36.11
N GLN A 669 -21.25 27.90 -37.29
CA GLN A 669 -20.29 27.11 -38.08
C GLN A 669 -19.32 27.95 -38.93
N ALA A 670 -19.02 29.19 -38.51
CA ALA A 670 -18.28 30.15 -39.34
C ALA A 670 -16.75 29.91 -39.36
N ASP A 671 -16.21 29.28 -38.32
CA ASP A 671 -14.80 28.90 -38.17
C ASP A 671 -14.72 27.53 -37.48
N GLU A 672 -14.14 26.55 -38.17
CA GLU A 672 -14.01 25.17 -37.70
C GLU A 672 -13.15 25.04 -36.43
N ASN A 673 -12.14 25.91 -36.27
CA ASN A 673 -11.26 25.90 -35.10
C ASN A 673 -11.97 26.47 -33.85
N LEU A 674 -12.77 27.52 -34.03
CA LEU A 674 -13.59 28.09 -32.95
C LEU A 674 -14.74 27.15 -32.57
N LEU A 675 -15.35 26.48 -33.56
CA LEU A 675 -16.35 25.44 -33.33
C LEU A 675 -15.75 24.27 -32.52
N GLN A 676 -14.59 23.75 -32.91
CA GLN A 676 -13.92 22.64 -32.21
C GLN A 676 -13.52 23.03 -30.77
N ARG A 677 -12.99 24.24 -30.57
CA ARG A 677 -12.74 24.83 -29.24
C ARG A 677 -13.99 24.86 -28.36
N ASP A 678 -15.11 25.33 -28.92
CA ASP A 678 -16.36 25.49 -28.16
C ASP A 678 -16.99 24.14 -27.84
N LEU A 679 -16.95 23.17 -28.76
CA LEU A 679 -17.37 21.79 -28.52
C LEU A 679 -16.58 21.12 -27.39
N LEU A 680 -15.24 21.24 -27.40
CA LEU A 680 -14.38 20.74 -26.31
C LEU A 680 -14.68 21.43 -24.96
N SER A 681 -15.00 22.73 -25.01
CA SER A 681 -15.35 23.50 -23.81
C SER A 681 -16.70 23.08 -23.21
N ILE A 682 -17.69 22.78 -24.07
CA ILE A 682 -18.98 22.20 -23.68
C ILE A 682 -18.78 20.79 -23.12
N GLU A 683 -17.94 19.96 -23.76
CA GLU A 683 -17.62 18.58 -23.33
C GLU A 683 -17.16 18.57 -21.87
N CYS A 684 -16.19 19.43 -21.51
CA CYS A 684 -15.62 19.50 -20.17
C CYS A 684 -16.69 19.76 -19.08
N VAL A 685 -17.59 20.73 -19.26
CA VAL A 685 -18.61 21.03 -18.23
C VAL A 685 -19.79 20.06 -18.27
N LYS A 686 -20.15 19.50 -19.43
CA LYS A 686 -21.16 18.42 -19.47
C LYS A 686 -20.68 17.18 -18.71
N THR A 687 -19.39 16.83 -18.78
CA THR A 687 -18.81 15.76 -17.95
C THR A 687 -18.83 16.09 -16.45
N LEU A 688 -18.56 17.34 -16.06
CA LEU A 688 -18.67 17.78 -14.66
C LEU A 688 -20.12 17.72 -14.14
N ASN A 689 -21.11 18.20 -14.90
CA ASN A 689 -22.52 18.16 -14.53
C ASN A 689 -23.05 16.71 -14.45
N GLU A 690 -22.66 15.84 -15.38
CA GLU A 690 -23.01 14.42 -15.34
C GLU A 690 -22.40 13.69 -14.13
N ALA A 691 -21.14 14.01 -13.78
CA ALA A 691 -20.49 13.47 -12.58
C ALA A 691 -21.27 13.77 -11.29
N LEU A 692 -21.67 15.05 -11.11
CA LEU A 692 -22.48 15.51 -9.98
C LEU A 692 -23.86 14.85 -9.97
N ARG A 693 -24.57 14.85 -11.10
CA ARG A 693 -25.90 14.23 -11.25
C ARG A 693 -25.88 12.73 -10.91
N LEU A 694 -24.85 12.00 -11.37
CA LEU A 694 -24.63 10.59 -11.05
C LEU A 694 -24.19 10.37 -9.59
N HIS A 695 -23.51 11.33 -8.96
CA HIS A 695 -23.20 11.30 -7.53
C HIS A 695 -24.48 11.46 -6.68
N HIS A 696 -25.30 12.48 -6.94
CA HIS A 696 -26.57 12.69 -6.22
C HIS A 696 -27.55 11.52 -6.40
N LYS A 697 -27.63 10.95 -7.60
CA LYS A 697 -28.42 9.74 -7.85
C LYS A 697 -27.91 8.54 -7.02
N ARG A 698 -26.59 8.36 -6.89
CA ARG A 698 -26.00 7.30 -6.04
C ARG A 698 -26.22 7.52 -4.54
N ARG A 699 -26.34 8.77 -4.09
CA ARG A 699 -26.68 9.13 -2.70
C ARG A 699 -28.18 9.07 -2.38
N ASN A 700 -29.01 8.59 -3.30
CA ASN A 700 -30.48 8.55 -3.15
C ASN A 700 -31.09 9.91 -2.78
N CYS A 701 -30.59 10.99 -3.41
CA CYS A 701 -31.21 12.30 -3.27
C CYS A 701 -32.71 12.24 -3.62
N PRO A 702 -33.62 12.91 -2.86
CA PRO A 702 -35.05 12.87 -3.12
C PRO A 702 -35.38 13.28 -4.55
N ASP A 703 -36.35 12.61 -5.18
CA ASP A 703 -36.73 12.92 -6.57
C ASP A 703 -37.18 14.40 -6.66
N PRO A 704 -36.63 15.21 -7.59
CA PRO A 704 -36.99 16.62 -7.73
C PRO A 704 -38.50 16.88 -7.84
N THR A 705 -39.26 15.92 -8.39
CA THR A 705 -40.73 16.01 -8.53
C THR A 705 -41.50 15.76 -7.23
N THR A 706 -40.84 15.23 -6.19
CA THR A 706 -41.43 14.98 -4.86
C THR A 706 -41.17 16.10 -3.84
N LEU A 707 -40.36 17.10 -4.21
CA LEU A 707 -40.04 18.27 -3.37
C LEU A 707 -41.11 19.37 -3.47
N SER A 708 -42.32 19.08 -3.01
CA SER A 708 -43.33 20.12 -2.76
C SER A 708 -42.96 20.96 -1.53
N ASP A 709 -42.70 22.26 -1.74
CA ASP A 709 -42.46 23.32 -0.75
C ASP A 709 -41.36 23.10 0.33
N PRO A 710 -40.08 23.37 0.01
CA PRO A 710 -39.23 24.05 0.96
C PRO A 710 -39.73 25.49 1.17
N LYS A 711 -39.82 25.95 2.44
CA LYS A 711 -40.16 27.36 2.72
C LYS A 711 -39.15 28.31 2.07
N LEU A 712 -39.66 29.43 1.56
CA LEU A 712 -38.90 30.46 0.86
C LEU A 712 -38.00 31.31 1.81
N ASP A 713 -36.98 30.70 2.41
CA ASP A 713 -35.94 31.44 3.13
C ASP A 713 -34.92 32.09 2.17
N THR A 714 -35.41 33.13 1.50
CA THR A 714 -34.66 34.27 0.95
C THR A 714 -33.32 33.99 0.25
N ILE A 715 -33.36 33.49 -1.00
CA ILE A 715 -32.33 33.87 -1.96
C ILE A 715 -32.45 35.38 -2.19
N LYS A 716 -31.40 36.14 -1.86
CA LYS A 716 -31.29 37.54 -2.26
C LYS A 716 -30.72 37.62 -3.66
N ASP A 717 -31.58 37.77 -4.66
CA ASP A 717 -31.17 38.31 -5.94
C ASP A 717 -30.60 39.72 -5.72
N VAL A 718 -29.30 39.90 -5.99
CA VAL A 718 -28.65 41.22 -6.07
C VAL A 718 -28.44 41.60 -7.53
N THR A 719 -29.48 41.39 -8.34
CA THR A 719 -29.62 42.03 -9.66
C THR A 719 -30.46 43.29 -9.49
N SER A 720 -29.79 44.45 -9.43
CA SER A 720 -30.32 45.69 -8.86
C SER A 720 -31.28 46.48 -9.75
N SER A 721 -32.45 45.92 -10.06
CA SER A 721 -33.57 46.71 -10.64
C SER A 721 -34.47 47.31 -9.54
N ARG A 722 -34.21 48.57 -9.16
CA ARG A 722 -35.13 49.31 -8.28
C ARG A 722 -36.41 49.63 -9.05
N LYS A 723 -37.53 49.02 -8.65
CA LYS A 723 -38.87 49.36 -9.16
C LYS A 723 -39.19 50.84 -8.91
N PHE A 724 -39.87 51.44 -9.88
CA PHE A 724 -40.44 52.79 -9.82
C PHE A 724 -41.18 53.06 -8.50
N GLY A 725 -40.81 54.14 -7.82
CA GLY A 725 -41.77 54.97 -7.10
C GLY A 725 -42.42 55.93 -8.10
N ARG A 726 -43.75 55.97 -8.19
CA ARG A 726 -44.45 56.94 -9.04
C ARG A 726 -44.50 58.32 -8.37
N PHE A 727 -43.81 59.30 -8.95
CA PHE A 727 -44.25 60.69 -9.02
C PHE A 727 -43.95 61.23 -10.43
N ALA A 728 -44.68 62.25 -10.87
CA ALA A 728 -44.69 62.70 -12.27
C ALA A 728 -43.70 63.86 -12.51
N GLY A 729 -43.18 63.97 -13.75
CA GLY A 729 -42.30 65.07 -14.15
C GLY A 729 -41.57 64.83 -15.47
N ASN A 730 -42.05 65.50 -16.51
CA ASN A 730 -41.56 65.72 -17.88
C ASN A 730 -40.04 65.78 -18.21
N ASP A 731 -39.76 65.37 -19.46
CA ASP A 731 -38.88 65.94 -20.51
C ASP A 731 -37.33 65.85 -20.55
N ASP A 732 -36.88 65.29 -21.69
CA ASP A 732 -35.80 65.69 -22.63
C ASP A 732 -34.25 65.50 -22.44
N MET A 733 -33.72 64.70 -23.39
CA MET A 733 -32.58 64.91 -24.31
C MET A 733 -31.08 65.03 -23.88
N ARG A 734 -30.31 64.07 -24.45
CA ARG A 734 -29.00 64.19 -25.16
C ARG A 734 -27.62 64.19 -24.44
N SER A 735 -26.75 63.34 -25.02
CA SER A 735 -25.33 63.56 -25.43
C SER A 735 -24.13 63.02 -24.61
N ASN A 736 -23.16 62.48 -25.37
CA ASN A 736 -21.75 62.13 -25.02
C ASN A 736 -20.82 63.32 -25.41
N PRO A 737 -19.46 63.33 -25.28
CA PRO A 737 -18.50 62.29 -24.83
C PRO A 737 -17.28 62.73 -23.93
N VAL A 738 -16.55 61.74 -23.35
CA VAL A 738 -15.07 61.46 -23.33
C VAL A 738 -14.05 62.63 -23.55
N PRO A 739 -12.80 62.68 -22.97
CA PRO A 739 -12.18 62.19 -21.70
C PRO A 739 -11.25 63.22 -20.95
N ARG A 740 -10.65 62.88 -19.78
CA ARG A 740 -9.18 63.02 -19.42
C ARG A 740 -8.80 62.76 -17.94
N ASN A 741 -7.49 62.60 -17.72
CA ASN A 741 -6.81 62.32 -16.43
C ASN A 741 -6.75 63.54 -15.48
N HIS A 742 -6.74 63.30 -14.16
CA HIS A 742 -5.55 63.59 -13.33
C HIS A 742 -5.60 62.92 -11.94
N SER A 743 -4.42 62.89 -11.30
CA SER A 743 -4.09 62.28 -10.00
C SER A 743 -4.26 63.21 -8.80
N GLN A 744 -4.77 62.72 -7.67
CA GLN A 744 -4.25 63.09 -6.34
C GLN A 744 -4.68 62.13 -5.22
N GLU A 745 -3.87 62.06 -4.16
CA GLU A 745 -4.17 61.30 -2.94
C GLU A 745 -5.09 62.09 -1.98
N SER A 746 -5.89 61.38 -1.17
CA SER A 746 -5.77 61.36 0.30
C SER A 746 -7.10 61.16 1.07
N SER A 747 -6.99 60.62 2.29
CA SER A 747 -7.99 60.60 3.37
C SER A 747 -9.32 59.82 3.14
N LEU A 748 -9.39 58.62 3.72
CA LEU A 748 -10.66 57.97 4.07
C LEU A 748 -11.19 58.53 5.41
N PRO A 749 -12.47 58.95 5.51
CA PRO A 749 -13.09 59.29 6.79
C PRO A 749 -13.48 58.03 7.58
N LYS A 750 -13.29 58.05 8.90
CA LYS A 750 -13.62 56.93 9.80
C LYS A 750 -15.14 56.80 9.99
N VAL A 751 -15.69 55.62 9.77
CA VAL A 751 -17.06 55.24 10.19
C VAL A 751 -17.02 54.78 11.66
N ALA A 752 -18.03 55.15 12.46
CA ALA A 752 -17.93 55.16 13.92
C ALA A 752 -18.34 53.84 14.62
N ASP A 753 -17.53 53.45 15.62
CA ASP A 753 -17.83 52.38 16.57
C ASP A 753 -19.09 52.67 17.42
N ARG A 754 -20.13 51.84 17.27
CA ARG A 754 -21.21 51.73 18.28
C ARG A 754 -21.68 50.31 18.62
N LEU A 755 -21.38 49.29 17.82
CA LEU A 755 -21.83 47.90 18.07
C LEU A 755 -20.74 46.97 18.65
N PHE A 756 -19.45 47.26 18.48
CA PHE A 756 -18.36 46.41 19.03
C PHE A 756 -17.94 46.76 20.47
N SER A 757 -18.40 47.88 21.02
CA SER A 757 -18.04 48.35 22.37
C SER A 757 -18.66 47.49 23.48
N THR A 758 -19.96 47.20 23.37
CA THR A 758 -20.73 46.47 24.41
C THR A 758 -20.25 45.03 24.60
N LEU A 759 -19.95 44.30 23.52
CA LEU A 759 -19.44 42.93 23.60
C LEU A 759 -18.07 42.87 24.30
N ARG A 760 -17.16 43.79 23.97
CA ARG A 760 -15.82 43.86 24.59
C ARG A 760 -15.92 44.18 26.09
N PHE A 761 -16.84 45.05 26.49
CA PHE A 761 -17.05 45.37 27.91
C PHE A 761 -17.53 44.15 28.73
N TRP A 762 -18.45 43.35 28.17
CA TRP A 762 -18.91 42.10 28.80
C TRP A 762 -17.80 41.04 28.91
N ILE A 763 -16.99 40.87 27.86
CA ILE A 763 -15.86 39.93 27.88
C ILE A 763 -14.83 40.35 28.95
N ILE A 764 -14.48 41.63 29.03
CA ILE A 764 -13.56 42.15 30.05
C ILE A 764 -14.12 41.92 31.47
N LEU A 765 -15.42 42.15 31.69
CA LEU A 765 -16.06 41.85 32.98
C LEU A 765 -15.92 40.37 33.36
N LEU A 766 -16.20 39.47 32.41
CA LEU A 766 -16.20 38.02 32.63
C LEU A 766 -14.78 37.50 32.95
N TRP A 767 -13.75 38.04 32.30
CA TRP A 767 -12.35 37.76 32.61
C TRP A 767 -11.94 38.29 33.99
N VAL A 768 -12.37 39.50 34.38
CA VAL A 768 -12.11 40.07 35.71
C VAL A 768 -12.77 39.24 36.82
N PHE A 769 -14.02 38.81 36.64
CA PHE A 769 -14.70 37.93 37.60
C PHE A 769 -14.03 36.55 37.70
N SER A 770 -13.60 35.96 36.58
CA SER A 770 -12.87 34.69 36.58
C SER A 770 -11.51 34.80 37.31
N GLY A 771 -10.74 35.86 37.04
CA GLY A 771 -9.46 36.11 37.72
C GLY A 771 -9.61 36.37 39.22
N LEU A 772 -10.62 37.14 39.63
CA LEU A 772 -10.93 37.34 41.06
C LEU A 772 -11.35 36.04 41.75
N GLY A 773 -12.15 35.19 41.10
CA GLY A 773 -12.51 33.86 41.61
C GLY A 773 -11.29 32.96 41.81
N PHE A 774 -10.37 32.91 40.83
CA PHE A 774 -9.12 32.15 40.92
C PHE A 774 -8.23 32.64 42.07
N MET A 775 -8.07 33.96 42.23
CA MET A 775 -7.30 34.55 43.33
C MET A 775 -7.93 34.28 44.71
N LEU A 776 -9.25 34.22 44.82
CA LEU A 776 -9.96 33.82 46.04
C LEU A 776 -9.70 32.36 46.41
N VAL A 777 -9.76 31.44 45.44
CA VAL A 777 -9.43 30.02 45.65
C VAL A 777 -7.97 29.86 46.10
N MET A 778 -7.04 30.57 45.45
CA MET A 778 -5.62 30.55 45.84
C MET A 778 -5.40 31.10 47.26
N LEU A 779 -6.08 32.18 47.67
CA LEU A 779 -6.01 32.72 49.03
C LEU A 779 -6.51 31.71 50.09
N VAL A 780 -7.55 30.93 49.79
CA VAL A 780 -8.03 29.86 50.69
C VAL A 780 -7.02 28.70 50.77
N VAL A 781 -6.44 28.29 49.65
CA VAL A 781 -5.44 27.20 49.61
C VAL A 781 -4.14 27.59 50.34
N PHE A 782 -3.63 28.81 50.12
CA PHE A 782 -2.34 29.25 50.70
C PHE A 782 -2.44 29.80 52.14
N SER A 783 -3.64 30.07 52.67
CA SER A 783 -3.81 30.43 54.09
C SER A 783 -3.81 29.22 55.03
N GLY A 784 -4.04 28.00 54.51
CA GLY A 784 -4.10 26.77 55.31
C GLY A 784 -2.76 26.23 55.85
N TYR A 785 -1.60 26.76 55.42
CA TYR A 785 -0.29 26.12 55.64
C TYR A 785 0.81 27.00 56.27
N LYS A 786 0.52 27.60 57.42
CA LYS A 786 1.54 28.05 58.41
C LYS A 786 0.99 27.86 59.84
N GLY A 787 1.63 27.19 60.80
CA GLY A 787 2.87 26.41 60.77
C GLY A 787 3.74 26.64 62.01
N LYS A 788 3.89 25.63 62.89
CA LYS A 788 4.93 25.47 63.94
C LYS A 788 4.77 24.11 64.64
N GLY A 789 5.83 23.57 65.23
CA GLY A 789 5.83 22.22 65.82
C GLY A 789 6.33 22.16 67.27
N SER A 790 6.31 20.94 67.81
CA SER A 790 6.88 20.49 69.10
C SER A 790 6.23 21.00 70.40
N SER A 791 5.53 20.11 71.11
CA SER A 791 5.87 19.75 72.50
C SER A 791 5.12 18.50 72.99
N LYS A 792 5.50 17.99 74.19
CA LYS A 792 5.16 16.67 74.77
C LYS A 792 3.72 16.60 75.33
N GLY A 793 3.04 15.44 75.31
CA GLY A 793 1.74 15.32 76.00
C GLY A 793 1.01 13.95 76.06
N LYS A 794 1.57 12.95 76.79
CA LYS A 794 0.89 11.79 77.47
C LYS A 794 -0.52 11.29 77.06
N SER A 795 -0.63 9.95 76.94
CA SER A 795 -1.81 9.10 77.30
C SER A 795 -3.03 9.10 76.35
N ASN A 796 -3.85 8.04 76.22
CA ASN A 796 -3.98 6.82 77.02
C ASN A 796 -4.53 5.59 76.22
N LYS A 797 -4.07 4.38 76.59
CA LYS A 797 -4.70 3.04 76.53
C LYS A 797 -5.86 2.68 75.56
N ASN A 798 -5.65 1.51 74.91
CA ASN A 798 -6.59 0.37 74.76
C ASN A 798 -7.76 0.50 73.75
N ARG A 799 -8.29 -0.59 73.17
CA ARG A 799 -8.07 -2.05 73.33
C ARG A 799 -8.51 -2.79 72.04
N ARG A 800 -8.09 -4.05 71.82
CA ARG A 800 -9.07 -5.14 71.53
C ARG A 800 -9.83 -5.23 70.17
N ARG A 801 -9.88 -6.20 69.25
CA ARG A 801 -9.32 -7.54 68.88
C ARG A 801 -9.91 -7.82 67.44
N SER A 802 -9.60 -8.85 66.64
CA SER A 802 -8.74 -10.04 66.75
C SER A 802 -8.60 -10.74 65.38
N TYR A 803 -7.38 -11.26 65.08
CA TYR A 803 -7.10 -12.56 64.42
C TYR A 803 -7.57 -12.75 62.96
N THR A 804 -6.87 -13.44 62.04
CA THR A 804 -5.56 -14.16 62.00
C THR A 804 -5.05 -14.08 60.53
N GLY A 805 -3.78 -14.19 60.13
CA GLY A 805 -2.63 -14.98 60.63
C GLY A 805 -2.65 -16.40 60.02
N PHE A 806 -1.55 -17.08 59.62
CA PHE A 806 -0.08 -16.85 59.59
C PHE A 806 0.54 -17.92 58.63
N LEU A 807 1.83 -18.02 58.26
CA LEU A 807 3.13 -17.32 58.48
C LEU A 807 3.76 -17.18 57.02
N LYS A 808 5.01 -16.86 56.60
CA LYS A 808 6.41 -16.73 57.11
C LYS A 808 7.16 -18.06 57.40
N MET A 809 8.50 -18.17 57.42
CA MET A 809 9.61 -17.17 57.33
C MET A 809 10.94 -17.77 56.80
N ASN A 810 11.94 -16.91 56.57
CA ASN A 810 13.34 -17.17 56.21
C ASN A 810 14.15 -18.01 57.23
N ILE A 811 15.25 -18.62 56.74
CA ILE A 811 16.56 -18.78 57.42
C ILE A 811 17.64 -18.54 56.32
N GLY A 812 18.78 -17.86 56.55
CA GLY A 812 19.27 -17.15 57.74
C GLY A 812 20.60 -16.40 57.44
N ASP A 813 21.02 -15.52 58.35
CA ASP A 813 22.17 -14.60 58.17
C ASP A 813 23.57 -15.23 58.28
N ARG A 814 24.57 -14.57 57.66
CA ARG A 814 25.88 -14.40 58.30
C ARG A 814 26.62 -13.12 57.89
N GLN A 815 27.07 -12.37 58.89
CA GLN A 815 28.02 -11.26 58.80
C GLN A 815 29.45 -11.81 58.51
N THR A 816 30.52 -11.05 58.19
CA THR A 816 30.86 -9.63 58.49
C THR A 816 32.08 -9.17 57.65
N ARG A 817 32.21 -7.86 57.37
CA ARG A 817 33.48 -7.12 57.03
C ARG A 817 34.20 -7.56 55.70
N LYS A 818 35.05 -6.75 55.04
CA LYS A 818 35.68 -5.42 55.32
C LYS A 818 36.14 -4.77 53.98
N SER A 819 36.39 -3.45 53.96
CA SER A 819 37.27 -2.66 53.04
C SER A 819 37.19 -2.91 51.51
N GLU A 820 36.79 -1.97 50.65
CA GLU A 820 37.36 -0.63 50.31
C GLU A 820 38.42 -0.63 49.19
N VAL A 821 38.47 0.52 48.48
CA VAL A 821 39.40 0.95 47.42
C VAL A 821 39.13 0.41 46.00
N SER A 822 38.86 1.38 45.13
CA SER A 822 38.59 1.28 43.69
C SER A 822 39.80 0.87 42.85
N LEU A 823 39.50 0.30 41.67
CA LEU A 823 39.88 0.93 40.39
C LEU A 823 38.76 0.70 39.36
#